data_AF-B8Y997-F1
#
_entry.id   AF-B8Y997-F1
#
_cell.length_a   1.000
_cell.length_b   1.000
_cell.length_c   1.000
_cell.angle_alpha   90.00
_cell.angle_beta   90.00
_cell.angle_gamma   90.00
#
_symmetry.space_group_name_H-M   'P 1'
#
loop_
_entity.id
_entity.type
_entity.pdbx_description
1 polymer ?
#
loop_
_entity_poly.entity_id
_entity_poly.type
_entity_poly.pdbx_seq_one_letter_code
_entity_poly.pdbx_strand_id
1 'polypeptide(L)'
;MIVVPNRLPFVLKRLENGRLSRHASAGGLVTAVAPVVINGNGLWVGWPGIHLEDPDEAIPESEPGDITPTAGLKSDKAVAVRVDPKMFDSYYNGACNGTFWPLLHSMPDRATFKLEEWRDYVAVNKLFANCTIKALKSLKRGKNTPDHEVPLIWVHDYQLMVAANWIRQAAEQEEIPCKLGFFLHNPFPPWDIFRLLPWGDEILQGMLNCDMVGFHITDYCLNFVDCCQRYLGCRVDRKNLLVEQGGRSVRVRPLPIGMPFERFVELAEKAPKVFSGEQKIILGVDRLDYTKGLVHRLLSFEMLLEKHPEHRGQVSMLQVAVPSRTDVKEYQELKENLEQLIGRINGKFTTPNWSPIRYIYGQVSQDDLAGYYRDAFVGLVTPLRDGMNLVAKEFVACQINSPPGVLIVSPFAGAGETVHEALVCNPYEIAGAAEVLHRALTMPEDERILRMNYLRRREKVNDVNFWTKSFLSAMGSLFTPEDRDDVGSIMMPAVTLDDFDEYLSKYIGDPHKLALLLDYDGTLAPIAPHPDLAVMPTETKNILQRLSNIPDVYIAIVSGRNVNNVKEMVGIEGITYAGNHGLEILHSDGTKFVHPMPPECHEKVASLLAKLQEQVCRDGAWVENKGALLTFHFREVPVHLRDALEKQARKLVEEAGFKVGNAHCAIEAKPPVEWNKGRASIYILRTAFGVDWSERIRIIYVGDDVTDEDAMMALKGMAATFRVTTSNIIKTSAERRLPSTDSVLTMLKWIERHFSKRMPNIIDATTYRRGSLAKAMTKNVHMECEISALAQALSTKNENNHTED
;
A
#
# COMPACT_ATOMS: atom_id res chain seq x y z
N MET A 1 12.71 3.41 -19.36
CA MET A 1 11.47 2.77 -18.89
C MET A 1 10.99 1.76 -19.93
N ILE A 2 10.40 0.64 -19.50
CA ILE A 2 9.76 -0.37 -20.35
C ILE A 2 8.32 -0.52 -19.87
N VAL A 3 7.36 -0.38 -20.78
CA VAL A 3 5.92 -0.50 -20.48
C VAL A 3 5.41 -1.80 -21.09
N VAL A 4 4.73 -2.61 -20.28
CA VAL A 4 4.31 -3.98 -20.63
C VAL A 4 2.81 -4.19 -20.38
N PRO A 5 1.93 -3.71 -21.28
CA PRO A 5 0.51 -4.04 -21.31
C PRO A 5 0.22 -5.18 -22.31
N ASN A 6 -1.01 -5.71 -22.30
CA ASN A 6 -1.42 -6.75 -23.24
C ASN A 6 -1.28 -6.35 -24.72
N ARG A 7 -1.52 -5.07 -25.07
CA ARG A 7 -1.48 -4.59 -26.47
C ARG A 7 -0.40 -3.53 -26.70
N LEU A 8 0.16 -3.49 -27.91
CA LEU A 8 0.86 -2.31 -28.40
C LEU A 8 -0.07 -1.08 -28.38
N PRO A 9 0.48 0.15 -28.36
CA PRO A 9 -0.34 1.35 -28.29
C PRO A 9 -1.06 1.67 -29.62
N PHE A 10 -0.90 0.80 -30.61
CA PHE A 10 -1.53 0.82 -31.91
C PHE A 10 -1.90 -0.61 -32.32
N VAL A 11 -2.78 -0.73 -33.31
CA VAL A 11 -3.14 -1.98 -33.97
C VAL A 11 -2.50 -2.00 -35.35
N LEU A 12 -1.85 -3.12 -35.69
CA LEU A 12 -1.42 -3.37 -37.05
C LEU A 12 -2.57 -3.93 -37.87
N LYS A 13 -2.76 -3.39 -39.07
CA LYS A 13 -3.65 -3.95 -40.09
C LYS A 13 -2.84 -4.31 -41.32
N ARG A 14 -3.22 -5.39 -41.99
CA ARG A 14 -2.68 -5.73 -43.31
C ARG A 14 -3.54 -5.05 -44.37
N LEU A 15 -2.91 -4.22 -45.20
CA LEU A 15 -3.55 -3.57 -46.34
C LEU A 15 -3.73 -4.56 -47.49
N GLU A 16 -4.57 -4.21 -48.47
CA GLU A 16 -4.80 -5.04 -49.66
C GLU A 16 -3.53 -5.33 -50.47
N ASN A 17 -2.54 -4.42 -50.41
CA ASN A 17 -1.22 -4.59 -51.04
C ASN A 17 -0.26 -5.47 -50.24
N GLY A 18 -0.73 -6.12 -49.17
CA GLY A 18 0.05 -7.02 -48.31
C GLY A 18 0.91 -6.32 -47.25
N ARG A 19 1.08 -4.99 -47.29
CA ARG A 19 1.89 -4.25 -46.31
C ARG A 19 1.13 -4.05 -44.99
N LEU A 20 1.88 -3.99 -43.90
CA LEU A 20 1.33 -3.56 -42.61
C LEU A 20 1.17 -2.03 -42.57
N SER A 21 0.06 -1.58 -42.00
CA SER A 21 -0.19 -0.19 -41.61
C SER A 21 -0.46 -0.11 -40.11
N ARG A 22 -0.05 1.01 -39.51
CA ARG A 22 -0.31 1.32 -38.10
C ARG A 22 -1.62 2.11 -38.00
N HIS A 23 -2.51 1.68 -37.11
CA HIS A 23 -3.71 2.43 -36.74
C HIS A 23 -3.72 2.67 -35.22
N ALA A 24 -4.08 3.88 -34.81
CA ALA A 24 -4.14 4.21 -33.39
C ALA A 24 -5.12 3.31 -32.62
N SER A 25 -4.70 2.84 -31.44
CA SER A 25 -5.58 2.14 -30.51
C SER A 25 -6.33 3.16 -29.65
N ALA A 26 -7.65 3.06 -29.59
CA ALA A 26 -8.43 3.80 -28.61
C ALA A 26 -8.21 3.19 -27.20
N GLY A 27 -7.87 4.01 -26.21
CA GLY A 27 -7.75 3.57 -24.82
C GLY A 27 -7.10 4.59 -23.88
N GLY A 28 -7.59 4.64 -22.64
CA GLY A 28 -7.07 5.53 -21.59
C GLY A 28 -5.60 5.28 -21.26
N LEU A 29 -5.17 4.01 -21.20
CA LEU A 29 -3.77 3.63 -20.93
C LEU A 29 -2.81 4.14 -22.00
N VAL A 30 -3.17 4.01 -23.27
CA VAL A 30 -2.32 4.46 -24.39
C VAL A 30 -2.15 5.97 -24.33
N THR A 31 -3.25 6.69 -24.13
CA THR A 31 -3.24 8.16 -24.01
C THR A 31 -2.41 8.63 -22.81
N ALA A 32 -2.43 7.87 -21.72
CA ALA A 32 -1.69 8.17 -20.49
C ALA A 32 -0.18 7.94 -20.63
N VAL A 33 0.21 6.77 -21.12
CA VAL A 33 1.57 6.25 -20.94
C VAL A 33 2.43 6.44 -22.20
N ALA A 34 1.84 6.53 -23.39
CA ALA A 34 2.61 6.68 -24.64
C ALA A 34 3.50 7.95 -24.64
N PRO A 35 3.01 9.15 -24.25
CA PRO A 35 3.86 10.34 -24.20
C PRO A 35 5.08 10.18 -23.29
N VAL A 36 4.92 9.45 -22.18
CA VAL A 36 5.96 9.24 -21.17
C VAL A 36 7.02 8.27 -21.68
N VAL A 37 6.59 7.21 -22.39
CA VAL A 37 7.50 6.27 -23.07
C VAL A 37 8.28 6.99 -24.16
N ILE A 38 7.62 7.80 -24.98
CA ILE A 38 8.24 8.55 -26.09
C ILE A 38 9.27 9.54 -25.55
N ASN A 39 8.87 10.41 -24.62
CA ASN A 39 9.75 11.43 -24.05
C ASN A 39 10.91 10.82 -23.25
N GLY A 40 10.67 9.69 -22.59
CA GLY A 40 11.69 8.94 -21.85
C GLY A 40 12.55 8.01 -22.71
N ASN A 41 12.41 8.04 -24.05
CA ASN A 41 13.10 7.15 -24.98
C ASN A 41 12.98 5.64 -24.61
N GLY A 42 11.85 5.29 -24.01
CA GLY A 42 11.54 3.96 -23.47
C GLY A 42 11.12 2.95 -24.51
N LEU A 43 10.77 1.75 -24.05
CA LEU A 43 10.31 0.64 -24.88
C LEU A 43 8.88 0.25 -24.51
N TRP A 44 8.11 -0.21 -25.49
CA TRP A 44 6.76 -0.73 -25.29
C TRP A 44 6.70 -2.19 -25.74
N VAL A 45 6.33 -3.10 -24.84
CA VAL A 45 6.22 -4.53 -25.11
C VAL A 45 4.74 -4.91 -25.11
N GLY A 46 4.23 -5.48 -26.20
CA GLY A 46 2.80 -5.80 -26.30
C GLY A 46 2.42 -6.62 -27.52
N TRP A 47 1.21 -7.18 -27.53
CA TRP A 47 0.66 -7.87 -28.72
C TRP A 47 0.25 -6.84 -29.79
N PRO A 48 0.60 -7.03 -31.08
CA PRO A 48 0.42 -6.04 -32.14
C PRO A 48 -1.02 -5.89 -32.66
N GLY A 49 -1.97 -6.68 -32.17
CA GLY A 49 -3.36 -6.62 -32.65
C GLY A 49 -3.69 -7.57 -33.80
N ILE A 50 -2.69 -8.28 -34.34
CA ILE A 50 -2.81 -9.22 -35.45
C ILE A 50 -1.84 -10.39 -35.25
N HIS A 51 -2.13 -11.55 -35.83
CA HIS A 51 -1.16 -12.63 -35.98
C HIS A 51 -0.30 -12.37 -37.22
N LEU A 52 0.99 -12.14 -37.00
CA LEU A 52 1.94 -11.90 -38.09
C LEU A 52 2.19 -13.20 -38.86
N GLU A 53 2.26 -13.10 -40.19
CA GLU A 53 2.57 -14.23 -41.07
C GLU A 53 4.07 -14.55 -41.02
N ASP A 54 4.91 -13.52 -41.03
CA ASP A 54 6.36 -13.62 -40.90
C ASP A 54 6.83 -13.11 -39.52
N PRO A 55 7.52 -13.95 -38.73
CA PRO A 55 8.19 -13.55 -37.51
C PRO A 55 9.33 -12.52 -37.68
N ASP A 56 9.73 -12.10 -38.86
CA ASP A 56 10.69 -11.00 -39.00
C ASP A 56 10.08 -9.77 -39.69
N GLU A 57 8.75 -9.77 -39.88
CA GLU A 57 8.02 -8.66 -40.46
C GLU A 57 8.17 -7.40 -39.59
N ALA A 58 8.70 -6.34 -40.20
CA ALA A 58 8.99 -5.09 -39.52
C ALA A 58 7.71 -4.31 -39.19
N ILE A 59 7.67 -3.74 -37.98
CA ILE A 59 6.61 -2.80 -37.60
C ILE A 59 6.80 -1.51 -38.41
N PRO A 60 5.79 -1.02 -39.15
CA PRO A 60 5.89 0.23 -39.88
C PRO A 60 5.93 1.43 -38.93
N GLU A 61 6.65 2.48 -39.34
CA GLU A 61 6.63 3.77 -38.66
C GLU A 61 5.24 4.40 -38.72
N SER A 62 5.01 5.40 -37.88
CA SER A 62 3.78 6.19 -37.93
C SER A 62 3.65 6.97 -39.24
N GLU A 63 2.43 7.13 -39.74
CA GLU A 63 2.17 7.89 -40.96
C GLU A 63 2.53 9.39 -40.77
N PRO A 64 3.06 10.10 -41.80
CA PRO A 64 3.53 11.50 -41.70
C PRO A 64 2.52 12.59 -41.28
N GLY A 65 1.29 12.22 -40.91
CA GLY A 65 0.25 13.12 -40.42
C GLY A 65 -0.47 12.61 -39.16
N ASP A 66 0.04 11.56 -38.51
CA ASP A 66 -0.53 11.07 -37.27
C ASP A 66 -0.29 12.09 -36.14
N ILE A 67 -1.38 12.59 -35.56
CA ILE A 67 -1.39 13.53 -34.42
C ILE A 67 -1.78 12.85 -33.10
N THR A 68 -1.90 11.53 -33.10
CA THR A 68 -2.29 10.77 -31.92
C THR A 68 -1.16 10.75 -30.89
N PRO A 69 -1.45 10.46 -29.60
CA PRO A 69 -0.42 10.34 -28.56
C PRO A 69 0.68 9.31 -28.86
N THR A 70 0.50 8.46 -29.88
CA THR A 70 1.40 7.36 -30.24
C THR A 70 2.26 7.66 -31.46
N ALA A 71 2.01 8.77 -32.16
CA ALA A 71 2.68 9.12 -33.40
C ALA A 71 4.21 9.19 -33.26
N GLY A 72 4.69 9.65 -32.11
CA GLY A 72 6.13 9.75 -31.80
C GLY A 72 6.81 8.44 -31.41
N LEU A 73 6.07 7.32 -31.27
CA LEU A 73 6.65 6.04 -30.88
C LEU A 73 7.27 5.33 -32.09
N LYS A 74 8.60 5.39 -32.19
CA LYS A 74 9.36 4.74 -33.27
C LYS A 74 9.19 3.22 -33.28
N SER A 75 9.29 2.61 -34.45
CA SER A 75 9.11 1.16 -34.61
C SER A 75 10.14 0.33 -33.85
N ASP A 76 11.39 0.81 -33.77
CA ASP A 76 12.47 0.17 -33.01
C ASP A 76 12.25 0.23 -31.48
N LYS A 77 11.27 1.01 -31.02
CA LYS A 77 10.84 1.10 -29.62
C LYS A 77 9.63 0.22 -29.29
N ALA A 78 9.01 -0.41 -30.30
CA ALA A 78 7.90 -1.32 -30.12
C ALA A 78 8.37 -2.78 -30.23
N VAL A 79 8.18 -3.55 -29.16
CA VAL A 79 8.54 -4.96 -29.08
C VAL A 79 7.27 -5.79 -29.15
N ALA A 80 7.02 -6.39 -30.32
CA ALA A 80 5.85 -7.22 -30.54
C ALA A 80 5.96 -8.57 -29.81
N VAL A 81 4.96 -8.88 -28.99
CA VAL A 81 4.78 -10.22 -28.42
C VAL A 81 3.94 -11.05 -29.38
N ARG A 82 4.45 -12.22 -29.73
CA ARG A 82 3.79 -13.15 -30.66
C ARG A 82 3.24 -14.33 -29.90
N VAL A 83 2.01 -14.67 -30.24
CA VAL A 83 1.27 -15.76 -29.64
C VAL A 83 0.54 -16.50 -30.76
N ASP A 84 0.57 -17.82 -30.71
CA ASP A 84 -0.22 -18.68 -31.60
C ASP A 84 -1.71 -18.31 -31.50
N PRO A 85 -2.47 -18.29 -32.61
CA PRO A 85 -3.88 -17.90 -32.60
C PRO A 85 -4.76 -18.67 -31.60
N LYS A 86 -4.57 -19.99 -31.49
CA LYS A 86 -5.38 -20.81 -30.57
C LYS A 86 -5.02 -20.55 -29.12
N MET A 87 -3.71 -20.45 -28.85
CA MET A 87 -3.22 -20.11 -27.51
C MET A 87 -3.66 -18.70 -27.10
N PHE A 88 -3.66 -17.73 -28.03
CA PHE A 88 -4.10 -16.37 -27.76
C PHE A 88 -5.60 -16.31 -27.45
N ASP A 89 -6.42 -17.06 -28.18
CA ASP A 89 -7.86 -17.15 -27.92
C ASP A 89 -8.13 -17.76 -26.52
N SER A 90 -7.50 -18.89 -26.21
CA SER A 90 -7.56 -19.56 -24.89
C SER A 90 -7.11 -18.64 -23.74
N TYR A 91 -6.02 -17.90 -23.93
CA TYR A 91 -5.52 -16.89 -22.97
C TYR A 91 -6.47 -15.69 -22.81
N TYR A 92 -6.86 -15.06 -23.92
CA TYR A 92 -7.51 -13.76 -23.89
C TYR A 92 -9.03 -13.89 -23.74
N ASN A 93 -9.68 -14.72 -24.55
CA ASN A 93 -11.12 -14.94 -24.47
C ASN A 93 -11.47 -15.94 -23.36
N GLY A 94 -10.65 -16.97 -23.14
CA GLY A 94 -10.78 -17.91 -22.02
C GLY A 94 -10.35 -17.29 -20.68
N ALA A 95 -9.10 -17.44 -20.27
CA ALA A 95 -8.66 -17.06 -18.92
C ALA A 95 -8.90 -15.57 -18.58
N CYS A 96 -8.50 -14.65 -19.46
CA CYS A 96 -8.63 -13.22 -19.19
C CYS A 96 -10.09 -12.78 -19.11
N ASN A 97 -10.90 -13.06 -20.13
CA ASN A 97 -12.26 -12.53 -20.23
C ASN A 97 -13.36 -13.47 -19.68
N GLY A 98 -13.12 -14.78 -19.66
CA GLY A 98 -14.02 -15.79 -19.10
C GLY A 98 -13.77 -16.08 -17.61
N THR A 99 -12.55 -15.94 -17.10
CA THR A 99 -12.25 -16.13 -15.66
C THR A 99 -12.03 -14.81 -14.93
N PHE A 100 -10.99 -14.05 -15.29
CA PHE A 100 -10.54 -12.92 -14.48
C PHE A 100 -11.47 -11.71 -14.57
N TRP A 101 -11.93 -11.35 -15.77
CA TRP A 101 -12.84 -10.22 -15.94
C TRP A 101 -14.08 -10.32 -15.05
N PRO A 102 -14.92 -11.38 -15.12
CA PRO A 102 -16.10 -11.49 -14.25
C PRO A 102 -15.72 -11.55 -12.76
N LEU A 103 -14.69 -12.33 -12.40
CA LEU A 103 -14.31 -12.51 -11.00
C LEU A 103 -13.80 -11.22 -10.35
N LEU A 104 -12.90 -10.49 -11.02
CA LEU A 104 -12.38 -9.21 -10.54
C LEU A 104 -13.49 -8.15 -10.43
N HIS A 105 -14.55 -8.24 -11.23
CA HIS A 105 -15.74 -7.39 -11.15
C HIS A 105 -16.80 -7.92 -10.17
N SER A 106 -16.47 -8.90 -9.32
CA SER A 106 -17.35 -9.47 -8.30
C SER A 106 -18.63 -10.13 -8.87
N MET A 107 -18.50 -10.78 -10.03
CA MET A 107 -19.57 -11.54 -10.72
C MET A 107 -19.17 -13.01 -10.89
N PRO A 108 -19.02 -13.77 -9.79
CA PRO A 108 -18.49 -15.14 -9.85
C PRO A 108 -19.41 -16.12 -10.60
N ASP A 109 -20.70 -15.83 -10.69
CA ASP A 109 -21.69 -16.58 -11.49
C ASP A 109 -21.36 -16.61 -13.00
N ARG A 110 -20.53 -15.66 -13.45
CA ARG A 110 -20.10 -15.54 -14.85
C ARG A 110 -18.68 -16.07 -15.09
N ALA A 111 -17.98 -16.50 -14.04
CA ALA A 111 -16.59 -16.94 -14.15
C ALA A 111 -16.50 -18.43 -14.52
N THR A 112 -15.71 -18.76 -15.53
CA THR A 112 -15.39 -20.15 -15.90
C THR A 112 -13.96 -20.50 -15.50
N PHE A 113 -13.76 -21.65 -14.84
CA PHE A 113 -12.43 -22.12 -14.43
C PHE A 113 -12.02 -23.35 -15.25
N LYS A 114 -11.04 -23.20 -16.15
CA LYS A 114 -10.49 -24.31 -16.93
C LYS A 114 -8.97 -24.36 -16.82
N LEU A 115 -8.43 -25.53 -16.49
CA LEU A 115 -6.99 -25.74 -16.31
C LEU A 115 -6.19 -25.49 -17.61
N GLU A 116 -6.77 -25.82 -18.76
CA GLU A 116 -6.13 -25.58 -20.07
C GLU A 116 -5.95 -24.08 -20.34
N GLU A 117 -7.01 -23.29 -20.14
CA GLU A 117 -6.97 -21.83 -20.29
C GLU A 117 -5.97 -21.18 -19.30
N TRP A 118 -5.87 -21.71 -18.06
CA TRP A 118 -4.84 -21.28 -17.11
C TRP A 118 -3.42 -21.58 -17.58
N ARG A 119 -3.17 -22.78 -18.12
CA ARG A 119 -1.85 -23.14 -18.65
C ARG A 119 -1.44 -22.22 -19.81
N ASP A 120 -2.37 -21.90 -20.70
CA ASP A 120 -2.12 -20.96 -21.79
C ASP A 120 -1.90 -19.53 -21.24
N TYR A 121 -2.61 -19.13 -20.19
CA TYR A 121 -2.38 -17.84 -19.52
C TYR A 121 -0.95 -17.71 -18.97
N VAL A 122 -0.48 -18.74 -18.28
CA VAL A 122 0.90 -18.84 -17.78
C VAL A 122 1.91 -18.84 -18.94
N ALA A 123 1.66 -19.61 -20.00
CA ALA A 123 2.54 -19.70 -21.16
C ALA A 123 2.68 -18.34 -21.88
N VAL A 124 1.57 -17.63 -22.10
CA VAL A 124 1.57 -16.30 -22.72
C VAL A 124 2.28 -15.29 -21.82
N ASN A 125 2.02 -15.28 -20.51
CA ASN A 125 2.74 -14.40 -19.58
C ASN A 125 4.26 -14.61 -19.61
N LYS A 126 4.71 -15.86 -19.77
CA LYS A 126 6.13 -16.19 -19.96
C LYS A 126 6.68 -15.65 -21.28
N LEU A 127 5.90 -15.65 -22.37
CA LEU A 127 6.29 -15.02 -23.65
C LEU A 127 6.46 -13.50 -23.49
N PHE A 128 5.53 -12.84 -22.80
CA PHE A 128 5.65 -11.41 -22.46
C PHE A 128 6.90 -11.13 -21.63
N ALA A 129 7.17 -11.95 -20.61
CA ALA A 129 8.36 -11.83 -19.79
C ALA A 129 9.66 -11.97 -20.61
N ASN A 130 9.73 -12.97 -21.51
CA ASN A 130 10.87 -13.18 -22.39
C ASN A 130 11.13 -11.97 -23.30
N CYS A 131 10.09 -11.40 -23.91
CA CYS A 131 10.21 -10.18 -24.73
C CYS A 131 10.64 -8.98 -23.87
N THR A 132 10.14 -8.87 -22.65
CA THR A 132 10.50 -7.80 -21.72
C THR A 132 11.97 -7.87 -21.32
N ILE A 133 12.51 -9.07 -21.07
CA ILE A 133 13.92 -9.26 -20.75
C ILE A 133 14.82 -8.97 -21.95
N LYS A 134 14.42 -9.38 -23.16
CA LYS A 134 15.13 -8.97 -24.39
C LYS A 134 15.16 -7.45 -24.56
N ALA A 135 14.04 -6.78 -24.28
CA ALA A 135 13.94 -5.32 -24.30
C ALA A 135 14.82 -4.68 -23.21
N LEU A 136 14.88 -5.26 -22.01
CA LEU A 136 15.75 -4.80 -20.93
C LEU A 136 17.23 -4.87 -21.30
N LYS A 137 17.66 -5.95 -21.96
CA LYS A 137 19.04 -6.13 -22.44
C LYS A 137 19.46 -5.13 -23.51
N SER A 138 18.52 -4.67 -24.34
CA SER A 138 18.84 -3.70 -25.41
C SER A 138 19.06 -2.28 -24.88
N LEU A 139 18.64 -1.99 -23.64
CA LEU A 139 18.99 -0.76 -22.94
C LEU A 139 20.47 -0.81 -22.54
N LYS A 140 21.36 -0.28 -23.40
CA LYS A 140 22.83 -0.24 -23.18
C LYS A 140 23.16 0.34 -21.79
N ARG A 141 23.97 -0.36 -20.98
CA ARG A 141 24.55 0.15 -19.73
C ARG A 141 26.07 0.00 -19.72
N GLY A 142 26.75 0.98 -19.14
CA GLY A 142 28.15 0.86 -18.74
C GLY A 142 28.24 0.35 -17.29
N LYS A 143 29.38 -0.23 -16.89
CA LYS A 143 29.58 -0.76 -15.52
C LYS A 143 29.44 0.28 -14.38
N ASN A 144 29.35 1.58 -14.69
CA ASN A 144 29.32 2.70 -13.73
C ASN A 144 28.01 3.52 -13.80
N THR A 145 26.90 2.92 -14.24
CA THR A 145 25.63 3.62 -14.34
C THR A 145 25.02 3.87 -12.93
N PRO A 146 24.70 5.12 -12.55
CA PRO A 146 24.14 5.43 -11.22
C PRO A 146 22.79 4.75 -10.93
N ASP A 147 22.43 4.61 -9.64
CA ASP A 147 21.14 4.02 -9.20
C ASP A 147 19.90 4.74 -9.73
N HIS A 148 19.99 6.04 -10.02
CA HIS A 148 18.88 6.80 -10.62
C HIS A 148 18.65 6.48 -12.10
N GLU A 149 19.52 5.71 -12.73
CA GLU A 149 19.38 5.21 -14.11
C GLU A 149 18.94 3.73 -14.16
N VAL A 150 18.44 3.15 -13.06
CA VAL A 150 17.87 1.79 -13.05
C VAL A 150 16.58 1.75 -13.87
N PRO A 151 16.49 0.88 -14.90
CA PRO A 151 15.28 0.76 -15.71
C PRO A 151 14.06 0.38 -14.86
N LEU A 152 12.99 1.15 -15.02
CA LEU A 152 11.65 0.78 -14.57
C LEU A 152 10.95 -0.07 -15.64
N ILE A 153 10.51 -1.26 -15.25
CA ILE A 153 9.57 -2.10 -15.98
C ILE A 153 8.19 -1.89 -15.35
N TRP A 154 7.23 -1.42 -16.13
CA TRP A 154 5.87 -1.15 -15.68
C TRP A 154 4.90 -2.09 -16.37
N VAL A 155 4.48 -3.13 -15.64
CA VAL A 155 3.52 -4.15 -16.10
C VAL A 155 2.11 -3.65 -15.84
N HIS A 156 1.22 -3.83 -16.82
CA HIS A 156 -0.15 -3.35 -16.72
C HIS A 156 -1.16 -4.48 -16.87
N ASP A 157 -2.09 -4.45 -15.93
CA ASP A 157 -3.43 -5.02 -15.99
C ASP A 157 -3.54 -6.55 -15.88
N TYR A 158 -4.78 -7.01 -15.71
CA TYR A 158 -5.13 -8.37 -15.31
C TYR A 158 -4.66 -9.47 -16.27
N GLN A 159 -4.34 -9.13 -17.51
CA GLN A 159 -3.84 -10.11 -18.46
C GLN A 159 -2.40 -10.55 -18.14
N LEU A 160 -1.65 -9.77 -17.35
CA LEU A 160 -0.23 -9.96 -17.10
C LEU A 160 0.15 -10.11 -15.61
N MET A 161 -0.76 -10.60 -14.77
CA MET A 161 -0.58 -10.64 -13.30
C MET A 161 0.57 -11.55 -12.85
N VAL A 162 0.98 -12.52 -13.66
CA VAL A 162 2.06 -13.48 -13.32
C VAL A 162 3.36 -13.23 -14.07
N ALA A 163 3.38 -12.32 -15.06
CA ALA A 163 4.56 -12.04 -15.88
C ALA A 163 5.78 -11.62 -15.04
N ALA A 164 5.57 -10.92 -13.93
CA ALA A 164 6.63 -10.45 -13.05
C ALA A 164 7.46 -11.59 -12.43
N ASN A 165 6.91 -12.80 -12.27
CA ASN A 165 7.66 -13.97 -11.79
C ASN A 165 8.91 -14.23 -12.65
N TRP A 166 8.70 -14.37 -13.96
CA TRP A 166 9.79 -14.68 -14.89
C TRP A 166 10.67 -13.46 -15.20
N ILE A 167 10.12 -12.25 -15.21
CA ILE A 167 10.92 -11.03 -15.39
C ILE A 167 11.91 -10.89 -14.23
N ARG A 168 11.42 -11.01 -12.99
CA ARG A 168 12.25 -10.90 -11.78
C ARG A 168 13.32 -11.98 -11.75
N GLN A 169 12.92 -13.24 -11.94
CA GLN A 169 13.83 -14.38 -11.93
C GLN A 169 14.96 -14.23 -12.96
N ALA A 170 14.63 -13.86 -14.21
CA ALA A 170 15.63 -13.71 -15.26
C ALA A 170 16.55 -12.50 -15.00
N ALA A 171 16.02 -11.39 -14.50
CA ALA A 171 16.82 -10.22 -14.16
C ALA A 171 17.81 -10.52 -13.02
N GLU A 172 17.39 -11.27 -11.99
CA GLU A 172 18.25 -11.66 -10.87
C GLU A 172 19.32 -12.68 -11.29
N GLN A 173 18.95 -13.70 -12.08
CA GLN A 173 19.89 -14.71 -12.59
C GLN A 173 20.98 -14.11 -13.48
N GLU A 174 20.65 -13.05 -14.21
CA GLU A 174 21.59 -12.35 -15.10
C GLU A 174 22.20 -11.09 -14.46
N GLU A 175 21.94 -10.85 -13.17
CA GLU A 175 22.44 -9.70 -12.41
C GLU A 175 22.12 -8.33 -13.06
N ILE A 176 20.94 -8.20 -13.68
CA ILE A 176 20.49 -6.97 -14.34
C ILE A 176 19.65 -6.14 -13.35
N PRO A 177 20.12 -4.95 -12.91
CA PRO A 177 19.35 -4.11 -12.00
C PRO A 177 18.10 -3.57 -12.71
N CYS A 178 16.92 -3.80 -12.15
CA CYS A 178 15.66 -3.21 -12.63
C CYS A 178 14.63 -3.05 -11.49
N LYS A 179 13.78 -2.04 -11.62
CA LYS A 179 12.58 -1.85 -10.80
C LYS A 179 11.38 -2.43 -11.55
N LEU A 180 10.48 -3.14 -10.88
CA LEU A 180 9.21 -3.60 -11.45
C LEU A 180 8.05 -2.99 -10.70
N GLY A 181 7.18 -2.31 -11.43
CA GLY A 181 5.87 -1.88 -10.96
C GLY A 181 4.76 -2.66 -11.66
N PHE A 182 3.69 -2.99 -10.94
CA PHE A 182 2.44 -3.48 -11.52
C PHE A 182 1.33 -2.46 -11.30
N PHE A 183 0.42 -2.29 -12.24
CA PHE A 183 -0.80 -1.51 -12.03
C PHE A 183 -2.03 -2.25 -12.55
N LEU A 184 -3.02 -2.51 -11.69
CA LEU A 184 -4.30 -3.11 -12.07
C LEU A 184 -5.33 -2.03 -12.42
N HIS A 185 -5.89 -2.08 -13.63
CA HIS A 185 -6.93 -1.12 -14.06
C HIS A 185 -8.35 -1.58 -13.75
N ASN A 186 -8.52 -2.86 -13.47
CA ASN A 186 -9.77 -3.43 -12.97
C ASN A 186 -9.92 -3.21 -11.45
N PRO A 187 -11.12 -3.40 -10.89
CA PRO A 187 -11.27 -3.58 -9.45
C PRO A 187 -10.44 -4.77 -8.95
N PHE A 188 -10.08 -4.75 -7.66
CA PHE A 188 -9.61 -5.95 -6.97
C PHE A 188 -10.71 -6.43 -5.99
N PRO A 189 -11.19 -7.67 -6.13
CA PRO A 189 -12.35 -8.15 -5.40
C PRO A 189 -12.00 -8.47 -3.94
N PRO A 190 -12.98 -8.47 -3.03
CA PRO A 190 -12.78 -8.90 -1.65
C PRO A 190 -12.43 -10.39 -1.56
N TRP A 191 -11.92 -10.80 -0.40
CA TRP A 191 -11.43 -12.16 -0.13
C TRP A 191 -12.40 -13.28 -0.50
N ASP A 192 -13.66 -13.12 -0.14
CA ASP A 192 -14.71 -14.12 -0.33
C ASP A 192 -14.99 -14.44 -1.80
N ILE A 193 -14.79 -13.46 -2.68
CA ILE A 193 -14.82 -13.62 -4.13
C ILE A 193 -13.47 -14.12 -4.65
N PHE A 194 -12.35 -13.50 -4.25
CA PHE A 194 -11.03 -13.84 -4.78
C PHE A 194 -10.66 -15.31 -4.53
N ARG A 195 -11.00 -15.84 -3.35
CA ARG A 195 -10.70 -17.23 -2.96
C ARG A 195 -11.38 -18.31 -3.81
N LEU A 196 -12.33 -17.93 -4.67
CA LEU A 196 -12.95 -18.86 -5.62
C LEU A 196 -11.97 -19.24 -6.74
N LEU A 197 -10.94 -18.42 -6.99
CA LEU A 197 -9.93 -18.68 -8.02
C LEU A 197 -9.01 -19.83 -7.60
N PRO A 198 -8.96 -20.95 -8.34
CA PRO A 198 -8.10 -22.09 -7.98
C PRO A 198 -6.61 -21.74 -7.90
N TRP A 199 -6.18 -20.79 -8.73
CA TRP A 199 -4.78 -20.34 -8.87
C TRP A 199 -4.53 -18.98 -8.17
N GLY A 200 -5.32 -18.67 -7.14
CA GLY A 200 -5.26 -17.39 -6.43
C GLY A 200 -3.89 -17.11 -5.80
N ASP A 201 -3.22 -18.14 -5.29
CA ASP A 201 -1.85 -18.06 -4.78
C ASP A 201 -0.84 -17.69 -5.87
N GLU A 202 -0.90 -18.34 -7.03
CA GLU A 202 0.00 -18.08 -8.15
C GLU A 202 -0.15 -16.65 -8.68
N ILE A 203 -1.40 -16.14 -8.75
CA ILE A 203 -1.67 -14.74 -9.12
C ILE A 203 -1.07 -13.76 -8.10
N LEU A 204 -1.33 -13.96 -6.81
CA LEU A 204 -0.83 -13.07 -5.77
C LEU A 204 0.71 -13.08 -5.71
N GLN A 205 1.33 -14.25 -5.82
CA GLN A 205 2.79 -14.39 -5.93
C GLN A 205 3.33 -13.68 -7.18
N GLY A 206 2.63 -13.82 -8.31
CA GLY A 206 2.84 -13.08 -9.54
C GLY A 206 3.00 -11.58 -9.29
N MET A 207 1.97 -10.97 -8.70
CA MET A 207 1.93 -9.54 -8.46
C MET A 207 2.95 -9.10 -7.40
N LEU A 208 3.22 -9.92 -6.38
CA LEU A 208 4.20 -9.62 -5.33
C LEU A 208 5.66 -9.76 -5.78
N ASN A 209 5.93 -10.27 -6.98
CA ASN A 209 7.26 -10.21 -7.59
C ASN A 209 7.64 -8.80 -8.13
N CYS A 210 6.71 -7.85 -8.09
CA CYS A 210 6.97 -6.42 -8.26
C CYS A 210 7.44 -5.72 -6.97
N ASP A 211 8.09 -4.56 -7.11
CA ASP A 211 8.48 -3.69 -5.99
C ASP A 211 7.30 -2.80 -5.53
N MET A 212 6.33 -2.59 -6.41
CA MET A 212 5.06 -1.91 -6.11
C MET A 212 3.91 -2.49 -6.93
N VAL A 213 2.73 -2.58 -6.29
CA VAL A 213 1.45 -2.91 -6.92
C VAL A 213 0.50 -1.73 -6.73
N GLY A 214 0.10 -1.09 -7.81
CA GLY A 214 -0.83 0.03 -7.82
C GLY A 214 -2.27 -0.40 -8.16
N PHE A 215 -3.23 0.25 -7.52
CA PHE A 215 -4.66 0.12 -7.79
C PHE A 215 -5.31 1.50 -7.87
N HIS A 216 -6.56 1.57 -8.32
CA HIS A 216 -7.25 2.85 -8.45
C HIS A 216 -7.67 3.51 -7.13
N ILE A 217 -8.18 2.73 -6.17
CA ILE A 217 -8.73 3.25 -4.90
C ILE A 217 -8.23 2.41 -3.72
N THR A 218 -8.32 2.98 -2.52
CA THR A 218 -7.84 2.37 -1.28
C THR A 218 -8.49 1.02 -1.00
N ASP A 219 -9.77 0.86 -1.28
CA ASP A 219 -10.49 -0.40 -1.05
C ASP A 219 -9.89 -1.57 -1.84
N TYR A 220 -9.46 -1.34 -3.08
CA TYR A 220 -8.81 -2.37 -3.88
C TYR A 220 -7.43 -2.74 -3.30
N CYS A 221 -6.70 -1.75 -2.77
CA CYS A 221 -5.45 -2.00 -2.04
C CYS A 221 -5.69 -2.87 -0.80
N LEU A 222 -6.70 -2.52 0.01
CA LEU A 222 -7.04 -3.26 1.23
C LEU A 222 -7.48 -4.69 0.92
N ASN A 223 -8.29 -4.89 -0.13
CA ASN A 223 -8.69 -6.20 -0.60
C ASN A 223 -7.48 -7.05 -1.02
N PHE A 224 -6.55 -6.47 -1.77
CA PHE A 224 -5.31 -7.14 -2.18
C PHE A 224 -4.45 -7.54 -0.97
N VAL A 225 -4.24 -6.61 -0.04
CA VAL A 225 -3.49 -6.87 1.20
C VAL A 225 -4.15 -7.98 2.04
N ASP A 226 -5.48 -7.98 2.17
CA ASP A 226 -6.22 -9.04 2.86
C ASP A 226 -6.05 -10.39 2.16
N CYS A 227 -6.13 -10.42 0.83
CA CYS A 227 -5.91 -11.63 0.04
C CYS A 227 -4.48 -12.16 0.19
N CYS A 228 -3.46 -11.32 0.14
CA CYS A 228 -2.07 -11.72 0.39
C CYS A 228 -1.89 -12.31 1.80
N GLN A 229 -2.45 -11.65 2.82
CA GLN A 229 -2.36 -12.14 4.19
C GLN A 229 -3.03 -13.51 4.36
N ARG A 230 -4.23 -13.69 3.79
CA ARG A 230 -5.06 -14.87 4.04
C ARG A 230 -4.73 -16.05 3.12
N TYR A 231 -4.38 -15.81 1.87
CA TYR A 231 -4.05 -16.86 0.90
C TYR A 231 -2.61 -17.35 1.05
N LEU A 232 -1.67 -16.41 1.26
CA LEU A 232 -0.23 -16.70 1.25
C LEU A 232 0.41 -16.65 2.65
N GLY A 233 -0.32 -16.24 3.68
CA GLY A 233 0.24 -16.04 5.01
C GLY A 233 1.22 -14.87 5.09
N CYS A 234 1.17 -13.92 4.15
CA CYS A 234 2.08 -12.78 4.13
C CYS A 234 1.92 -11.94 5.41
N ARG A 235 3.05 -11.43 5.92
CA ARG A 235 3.03 -10.37 6.91
C ARG A 235 2.65 -9.07 6.22
N VAL A 236 1.69 -8.34 6.80
CA VAL A 236 1.16 -7.11 6.19
C VAL A 236 1.16 -5.96 7.18
N ASP A 237 1.45 -4.76 6.68
CA ASP A 237 1.15 -3.51 7.36
C ASP A 237 -0.02 -2.85 6.63
N ARG A 238 -1.22 -3.03 7.18
CA ARG A 238 -2.45 -2.48 6.59
C ARG A 238 -2.46 -0.96 6.60
N LYS A 239 -1.84 -0.33 7.61
CA LYS A 239 -1.82 1.13 7.76
C LYS A 239 -0.95 1.77 6.69
N ASN A 240 0.21 1.17 6.41
CA ASN A 240 1.16 1.68 5.41
C ASN A 240 1.01 1.03 4.02
N LEU A 241 0.04 0.12 3.87
CA LEU A 241 -0.22 -0.67 2.66
C LEU A 241 1.06 -1.35 2.16
N LEU A 242 1.66 -2.19 3.02
CA LEU A 242 2.85 -2.98 2.71
C LEU A 242 2.53 -4.47 2.84
N VAL A 243 3.07 -5.27 1.93
CA VAL A 243 3.02 -6.74 1.97
C VAL A 243 4.44 -7.29 1.97
N GLU A 244 4.77 -8.12 2.94
CA GLU A 244 6.07 -8.79 3.02
C GLU A 244 5.97 -10.23 2.53
N GLN A 245 6.83 -10.58 1.58
CA GLN A 245 6.95 -11.94 1.05
C GLN A 245 8.40 -12.25 0.68
N GLY A 246 8.92 -13.40 1.12
CA GLY A 246 10.26 -13.87 0.74
C GLY A 246 11.38 -12.89 1.09
N GLY A 247 11.27 -12.20 2.24
CA GLY A 247 12.24 -11.19 2.65
C GLY A 247 12.14 -9.85 1.92
N ARG A 248 11.24 -9.71 0.93
CA ARG A 248 10.96 -8.47 0.20
C ARG A 248 9.74 -7.77 0.78
N SER A 249 9.72 -6.44 0.70
CA SER A 249 8.54 -5.64 1.03
C SER A 249 8.00 -4.98 -0.23
N VAL A 250 6.75 -5.26 -0.55
CA VAL A 250 6.03 -4.77 -1.73
C VAL A 250 5.11 -3.64 -1.30
N ARG A 251 5.25 -2.48 -1.96
CA ARG A 251 4.39 -1.32 -1.70
C ARG A 251 3.07 -1.48 -2.43
N VAL A 252 1.96 -1.28 -1.74
CA VAL A 252 0.63 -1.25 -2.33
C VAL A 252 0.12 0.19 -2.30
N ARG A 253 -0.33 0.75 -3.42
CA ARG A 253 -0.69 2.19 -3.51
C ARG A 253 -1.99 2.46 -4.26
N PRO A 254 -2.90 3.29 -3.71
CA PRO A 254 -4.03 3.82 -4.45
C PRO A 254 -3.57 5.00 -5.31
N LEU A 255 -3.74 4.89 -6.62
CA LEU A 255 -3.34 5.87 -7.61
C LEU A 255 -4.48 5.95 -8.66
N PRO A 256 -5.49 6.82 -8.45
CA PRO A 256 -6.63 6.92 -9.34
C PRO A 256 -6.18 7.50 -10.68
N ILE A 257 -6.50 6.80 -11.78
CA ILE A 257 -6.12 7.26 -13.12
C ILE A 257 -6.98 8.44 -13.53
N GLY A 258 -6.34 9.46 -14.12
CA GLY A 258 -7.00 10.60 -14.74
C GLY A 258 -7.09 10.46 -16.26
N MET A 259 -7.51 11.54 -16.91
CA MET A 259 -7.57 11.70 -18.36
C MET A 259 -6.87 13.01 -18.75
N PRO A 260 -6.47 13.21 -20.02
CA PRO A 260 -5.86 14.47 -20.45
C PRO A 260 -6.90 15.59 -20.46
N PHE A 261 -7.07 16.28 -19.32
CA PHE A 261 -8.15 17.23 -19.07
C PHE A 261 -8.22 18.33 -20.14
N GLU A 262 -7.11 19.04 -20.37
CA GLU A 262 -7.01 20.14 -21.33
C GLU A 262 -7.36 19.70 -22.75
N ARG A 263 -6.95 18.49 -23.15
CA ARG A 263 -7.30 17.94 -24.47
C ARG A 263 -8.81 17.80 -24.64
N PHE A 264 -9.52 17.31 -23.62
CA PHE A 264 -10.99 17.19 -23.69
C PHE A 264 -11.70 18.54 -23.66
N VAL A 265 -11.12 19.55 -23.00
CA VAL A 265 -11.59 20.94 -23.08
C VAL A 265 -11.47 21.45 -24.52
N GLU A 266 -10.29 21.32 -25.14
CA GLU A 266 -10.08 21.76 -26.53
C GLU A 266 -10.98 21.03 -27.54
N LEU A 267 -11.17 19.71 -27.36
CA LEU A 267 -12.07 18.93 -28.20
C LEU A 267 -13.52 19.42 -28.04
N ALA A 268 -13.95 19.71 -26.82
CA ALA A 268 -15.27 20.26 -26.57
C ALA A 268 -15.44 21.67 -27.16
N GLU A 269 -14.40 22.51 -27.18
CA GLU A 269 -14.45 23.84 -27.81
C GLU A 269 -14.56 23.76 -29.34
N LYS A 270 -13.84 22.80 -29.96
CA LYS A 270 -13.80 22.61 -31.42
C LYS A 270 -14.99 21.84 -31.96
N ALA A 271 -15.62 20.97 -31.16
CA ALA A 271 -16.71 20.12 -31.60
C ALA A 271 -17.91 20.95 -32.10
N PRO A 272 -18.56 20.58 -33.21
CA PRO A 272 -19.79 21.24 -33.63
C PRO A 272 -20.90 21.02 -32.58
N LYS A 273 -21.94 21.86 -32.60
CA LYS A 273 -23.13 21.66 -31.76
C LYS A 273 -23.86 20.39 -32.20
N VAL A 274 -24.04 19.44 -31.29
CA VAL A 274 -24.63 18.12 -31.55
C VAL A 274 -26.12 18.13 -31.29
N PHE A 275 -26.55 18.70 -30.16
CA PHE A 275 -27.96 18.78 -29.78
C PHE A 275 -28.49 20.20 -29.97
N SER A 276 -29.33 20.38 -30.99
CA SER A 276 -30.01 21.63 -31.33
C SER A 276 -31.53 21.46 -31.14
N GLY A 277 -32.01 21.71 -29.92
CA GLY A 277 -33.43 21.64 -29.57
C GLY A 277 -33.67 21.93 -28.09
N GLU A 278 -34.94 22.03 -27.69
CA GLU A 278 -35.33 22.26 -26.29
C GLU A 278 -35.29 20.98 -25.44
N GLN A 279 -35.16 19.80 -26.08
CA GLN A 279 -35.10 18.52 -25.39
C GLN A 279 -33.81 18.36 -24.58
N LYS A 280 -33.95 17.99 -23.30
CA LYS A 280 -32.83 17.63 -22.44
C LYS A 280 -32.34 16.22 -22.79
N ILE A 281 -31.04 16.07 -22.98
CA ILE A 281 -30.43 14.76 -23.29
C ILE A 281 -29.75 14.17 -22.06
N ILE A 282 -30.12 12.94 -21.71
CA ILE A 282 -29.37 12.09 -20.79
C ILE A 282 -28.44 11.22 -21.62
N LEU A 283 -27.14 11.31 -21.40
CA LEU A 283 -26.12 10.61 -22.17
C LEU A 283 -25.50 9.46 -21.37
N GLY A 284 -25.56 8.26 -21.95
CA GLY A 284 -24.78 7.10 -21.51
C GLY A 284 -23.79 6.68 -22.60
N VAL A 285 -22.53 6.46 -22.23
CA VAL A 285 -21.47 6.05 -23.16
C VAL A 285 -20.66 4.94 -22.53
N ASP A 286 -20.71 3.74 -23.11
CA ASP A 286 -20.00 2.59 -22.56
C ASP A 286 -19.64 1.61 -23.66
N ARG A 287 -18.68 0.72 -23.37
CA ARG A 287 -18.60 -0.56 -24.09
C ARG A 287 -19.84 -1.38 -23.77
N LEU A 288 -20.33 -2.15 -24.75
CA LEU A 288 -21.35 -3.16 -24.48
C LEU A 288 -20.72 -4.26 -23.61
N ASP A 289 -20.89 -4.14 -22.30
CA ASP A 289 -20.27 -4.99 -21.29
C ASP A 289 -21.19 -5.07 -20.07
N TYR A 290 -21.37 -6.27 -19.52
CA TYR A 290 -22.33 -6.53 -18.44
C TYR A 290 -21.99 -5.79 -17.14
N THR A 291 -20.74 -5.37 -16.98
CA THR A 291 -20.29 -4.55 -15.85
C THR A 291 -20.89 -3.14 -15.85
N LYS A 292 -21.37 -2.65 -17.01
CA LYS A 292 -21.77 -1.26 -17.22
C LYS A 292 -23.22 -0.93 -16.82
N GLY A 293 -23.97 -1.93 -16.37
CA GLY A 293 -25.32 -1.72 -15.85
C GLY A 293 -26.31 -1.18 -16.89
N LEU A 294 -26.08 -1.44 -18.19
CA LEU A 294 -26.87 -0.88 -19.28
C LEU A 294 -28.37 -1.20 -19.16
N VAL A 295 -28.71 -2.43 -18.80
CA VAL A 295 -30.10 -2.85 -18.56
C VAL A 295 -30.73 -2.04 -17.41
N HIS A 296 -30.02 -1.92 -16.28
CA HIS A 296 -30.48 -1.17 -15.11
C HIS A 296 -30.71 0.31 -15.45
N ARG A 297 -29.84 0.88 -16.27
CA ARG A 297 -29.94 2.26 -16.75
C ARG A 297 -31.21 2.49 -17.55
N LEU A 298 -31.52 1.61 -18.51
CA LEU A 298 -32.74 1.70 -19.32
C LEU A 298 -33.99 1.54 -18.46
N LEU A 299 -34.00 0.59 -17.52
CA LEU A 299 -35.11 0.40 -16.59
C LEU A 299 -35.32 1.61 -15.68
N SER A 300 -34.24 2.25 -15.22
CA SER A 300 -34.33 3.48 -14.41
C SER A 300 -34.90 4.64 -15.21
N PHE A 301 -34.57 4.74 -16.51
CA PHE A 301 -35.16 5.75 -17.39
C PHE A 301 -36.64 5.47 -17.71
N GLU A 302 -37.03 4.21 -17.92
CA GLU A 302 -38.45 3.85 -18.02
C GLU A 302 -39.21 4.26 -16.75
N MET A 303 -38.69 3.89 -15.58
CA MET A 303 -39.30 4.22 -14.28
C MET A 303 -39.41 5.74 -14.07
N LEU A 304 -38.41 6.52 -14.50
CA LEU A 304 -38.50 7.98 -14.52
C LEU A 304 -39.71 8.45 -15.35
N LEU A 305 -39.86 7.96 -16.58
CA LEU A 305 -40.98 8.35 -17.45
C LEU A 305 -42.34 7.90 -16.91
N GLU A 306 -42.40 6.81 -16.17
CA GLU A 306 -43.62 6.34 -15.50
C GLU A 306 -44.02 7.24 -14.34
N LYS A 307 -43.09 7.48 -13.40
CA LYS A 307 -43.33 8.22 -12.16
C LYS A 307 -43.43 9.73 -12.35
N HIS A 308 -42.71 10.26 -13.33
CA HIS A 308 -42.58 11.69 -13.58
C HIS A 308 -42.97 11.99 -15.05
N PRO A 309 -44.29 11.92 -15.39
CA PRO A 309 -44.77 12.07 -16.77
C PRO A 309 -44.44 13.41 -17.42
N GLU A 310 -44.11 14.45 -16.63
CA GLU A 310 -43.69 15.77 -17.11
C GLU A 310 -42.40 15.73 -17.96
N HIS A 311 -41.60 14.67 -17.83
CA HIS A 311 -40.39 14.49 -18.65
C HIS A 311 -40.69 13.89 -20.03
N ARG A 312 -41.90 13.36 -20.27
CA ARG A 312 -42.27 12.76 -21.56
C ARG A 312 -42.33 13.84 -22.64
N GLY A 313 -41.70 13.59 -23.80
CA GLY A 313 -41.57 14.58 -24.88
C GLY A 313 -40.47 15.63 -24.66
N GLN A 314 -40.06 15.84 -23.41
CA GLN A 314 -39.08 16.87 -23.01
C GLN A 314 -37.67 16.31 -22.81
N VAL A 315 -37.54 15.02 -22.48
CA VAL A 315 -36.27 14.38 -22.18
C VAL A 315 -36.07 13.16 -23.07
N SER A 316 -34.88 12.98 -23.61
CA SER A 316 -34.48 11.75 -24.31
C SER A 316 -33.20 11.19 -23.71
N MET A 317 -33.09 9.87 -23.66
CA MET A 317 -31.84 9.18 -23.39
C MET A 317 -31.11 8.89 -24.71
N LEU A 318 -29.82 9.20 -24.78
CA LEU A 318 -28.92 8.75 -25.83
C LEU A 318 -27.92 7.76 -25.23
N GLN A 319 -27.98 6.51 -25.67
CA GLN A 319 -27.03 5.47 -25.29
C GLN A 319 -26.10 5.16 -26.46
N VAL A 320 -24.81 5.42 -26.29
CA VAL A 320 -23.74 4.94 -27.17
C VAL A 320 -23.17 3.66 -26.59
N ALA A 321 -23.29 2.55 -27.30
CA ALA A 321 -22.73 1.25 -26.92
C ALA A 321 -21.67 0.82 -27.93
N VAL A 322 -20.40 0.83 -27.50
CA VAL A 322 -19.28 0.41 -28.35
C VAL A 322 -19.20 -1.12 -28.38
N PRO A 323 -19.19 -1.76 -29.58
CA PRO A 323 -19.02 -3.20 -29.71
C PRO A 323 -17.79 -3.71 -28.95
N SER A 324 -17.94 -4.77 -28.17
CA SER A 324 -16.85 -5.37 -27.39
C SER A 324 -17.06 -6.87 -27.30
N ARG A 325 -15.99 -7.65 -27.56
CA ARG A 325 -15.99 -9.12 -27.42
C ARG A 325 -17.17 -9.78 -28.15
N THR A 326 -17.40 -9.38 -29.40
CA THR A 326 -18.59 -9.76 -30.20
C THR A 326 -18.72 -11.27 -30.45
N ASP A 327 -17.64 -12.01 -30.30
CA ASP A 327 -17.60 -13.46 -30.50
C ASP A 327 -17.94 -14.25 -29.21
N VAL A 328 -18.15 -13.55 -28.09
CA VAL A 328 -18.48 -14.14 -26.79
C VAL A 328 -20.00 -14.16 -26.59
N LYS A 329 -20.57 -15.33 -26.31
CA LYS A 329 -22.03 -15.57 -26.23
C LYS A 329 -22.74 -14.64 -25.25
N GLU A 330 -22.16 -14.42 -24.08
CA GLU A 330 -22.74 -13.57 -23.03
C GLU A 330 -22.88 -12.10 -23.48
N TYR A 331 -22.01 -11.64 -24.38
CA TYR A 331 -22.07 -10.28 -24.94
C TYR A 331 -23.12 -10.18 -26.05
N GLN A 332 -23.31 -11.25 -26.84
CA GLN A 332 -24.38 -11.35 -27.83
C GLN A 332 -25.75 -11.35 -27.13
N GLU A 333 -25.92 -12.15 -26.07
CA GLU A 333 -27.14 -12.18 -25.26
C GLU A 333 -27.42 -10.83 -24.59
N LEU A 334 -26.39 -10.15 -24.06
CA LEU A 334 -26.54 -8.80 -23.52
C LEU A 334 -27.02 -7.81 -24.59
N LYS A 335 -26.48 -7.88 -25.81
CA LYS A 335 -26.91 -7.03 -26.94
C LYS A 335 -28.39 -7.25 -27.25
N GLU A 336 -28.80 -8.50 -27.43
CA GLU A 336 -30.19 -8.87 -27.75
C GLU A 336 -31.14 -8.38 -26.66
N ASN A 337 -30.82 -8.64 -25.39
CA ASN A 337 -31.62 -8.18 -24.26
C ASN A 337 -31.73 -6.64 -24.22
N LEU A 338 -30.63 -5.93 -24.48
CA LEU A 338 -30.62 -4.47 -24.51
C LEU A 338 -31.49 -3.93 -25.64
N GLU A 339 -31.38 -4.47 -26.85
CA GLU A 339 -32.13 -4.02 -28.02
C GLU A 339 -33.63 -4.32 -27.90
N GLN A 340 -34.00 -5.49 -27.36
CA GLN A 340 -35.39 -5.80 -27.03
C GLN A 340 -35.96 -4.83 -25.99
N LEU A 341 -35.19 -4.52 -24.95
CA LEU A 341 -35.60 -3.59 -23.90
C LEU A 341 -35.80 -2.16 -24.44
N ILE A 342 -34.88 -1.68 -25.29
CA ILE A 342 -35.01 -0.39 -25.97
C ILE A 342 -36.27 -0.38 -26.84
N GLY A 343 -36.48 -1.43 -27.65
CA GLY A 343 -37.67 -1.55 -28.50
C GLY A 343 -38.97 -1.52 -27.70
N ARG A 344 -39.01 -2.23 -26.56
CA ARG A 344 -40.17 -2.24 -25.65
C ARG A 344 -40.45 -0.87 -25.05
N ILE A 345 -39.43 -0.18 -24.51
CA ILE A 345 -39.58 1.13 -23.89
C ILE A 345 -39.98 2.17 -24.94
N ASN A 346 -39.32 2.20 -26.09
CA ASN A 346 -39.68 3.10 -27.18
C ASN A 346 -41.10 2.81 -27.69
N GLY A 347 -41.49 1.56 -27.87
CA GLY A 347 -42.85 1.19 -28.28
C GLY A 347 -43.94 1.66 -27.32
N LYS A 348 -43.61 1.82 -26.03
CA LYS A 348 -44.53 2.30 -25.00
C LYS A 348 -44.71 3.83 -24.97
N PHE A 349 -43.63 4.60 -25.22
CA PHE A 349 -43.65 6.06 -24.99
C PHE A 349 -43.44 6.92 -26.23
N THR A 350 -43.00 6.36 -27.36
CA THR A 350 -42.74 7.15 -28.59
C THR A 350 -44.00 7.85 -29.08
N THR A 351 -43.81 9.08 -29.56
CA THR A 351 -44.84 9.86 -30.27
C THR A 351 -44.30 10.25 -31.65
N PRO A 352 -45.12 10.78 -32.59
CA PRO A 352 -44.65 11.13 -33.93
C PRO A 352 -43.41 12.05 -33.95
N ASN A 353 -43.23 12.89 -32.92
CA ASN A 353 -42.16 13.89 -32.86
C ASN A 353 -41.14 13.64 -31.74
N TRP A 354 -41.22 12.51 -31.02
CA TRP A 354 -40.31 12.23 -29.90
C TRP A 354 -40.01 10.74 -29.76
N SER A 355 -38.71 10.43 -29.76
CA SER A 355 -38.16 9.13 -29.38
C SER A 355 -37.56 9.20 -27.97
N PRO A 356 -38.04 8.39 -27.00
CA PRO A 356 -37.53 8.36 -25.64
C PRO A 356 -36.06 7.93 -25.57
N ILE A 357 -35.68 6.86 -26.26
CA ILE A 357 -34.33 6.31 -26.27
C ILE A 357 -33.78 6.31 -27.70
N ARG A 358 -32.65 6.99 -27.88
CA ARG A 358 -31.80 6.94 -29.07
C ARG A 358 -30.62 6.03 -28.74
N TYR A 359 -30.35 5.06 -29.61
CA TYR A 359 -29.32 4.05 -29.39
C TYR A 359 -28.35 4.00 -30.57
N ILE A 360 -27.06 4.07 -30.28
CA ILE A 360 -25.98 3.95 -31.25
C ILE A 360 -25.16 2.72 -30.86
N TYR A 361 -25.28 1.64 -31.63
CA TYR A 361 -24.36 0.51 -31.57
C TYR A 361 -23.23 0.72 -32.58
N GLY A 362 -22.09 1.21 -32.10
CA GLY A 362 -20.99 1.58 -32.99
C GLY A 362 -19.89 2.37 -32.30
N GLN A 363 -18.93 2.82 -33.09
CA GLN A 363 -17.84 3.67 -32.64
C GLN A 363 -18.17 5.12 -32.96
N VAL A 364 -18.03 6.00 -31.97
CA VAL A 364 -18.07 7.45 -32.12
C VAL A 364 -16.65 7.96 -31.90
N SER A 365 -16.19 8.87 -32.76
CA SER A 365 -14.84 9.43 -32.63
C SER A 365 -14.74 10.23 -31.32
N GLN A 366 -13.53 10.37 -30.77
CA GLN A 366 -13.33 11.15 -29.55
C GLN A 366 -13.71 12.63 -29.76
N ASP A 367 -13.48 13.14 -30.97
CA ASP A 367 -13.77 14.52 -31.36
C ASP A 367 -15.28 14.77 -31.36
N ASP A 368 -16.05 13.86 -31.95
CA ASP A 368 -17.51 13.93 -31.93
C ASP A 368 -18.02 13.77 -30.49
N LEU A 369 -17.52 12.77 -29.76
CA LEU A 369 -17.98 12.45 -28.42
C LEU A 369 -17.82 13.62 -27.43
N ALA A 370 -16.77 14.43 -27.58
CA ALA A 370 -16.58 15.64 -26.79
C ALA A 370 -17.75 16.64 -26.95
N GLY A 371 -18.31 16.75 -28.16
CA GLY A 371 -19.53 17.53 -28.41
C GLY A 371 -20.77 16.93 -27.75
N TYR A 372 -20.89 15.60 -27.74
CA TYR A 372 -22.01 14.90 -27.08
C TYR A 372 -21.95 15.13 -25.57
N TYR A 373 -20.76 15.02 -24.97
CA TYR A 373 -20.55 15.32 -23.56
C TYR A 373 -20.92 16.78 -23.25
N ARG A 374 -20.36 17.74 -23.99
CA ARG A 374 -20.58 19.18 -23.77
C ARG A 374 -22.06 19.57 -23.84
N ASP A 375 -22.80 18.98 -24.77
CA ASP A 375 -24.19 19.38 -25.04
C ASP A 375 -25.22 18.58 -24.22
N ALA A 376 -24.83 17.46 -23.60
CA ALA A 376 -25.73 16.64 -22.79
C ALA A 376 -26.11 17.34 -21.46
N PHE A 377 -27.38 17.22 -21.08
CA PHE A 377 -27.90 17.79 -19.83
C PHE A 377 -27.50 16.93 -18.63
N VAL A 378 -27.47 15.60 -18.79
CA VAL A 378 -27.03 14.66 -17.76
C VAL A 378 -26.03 13.67 -18.35
N GLY A 379 -24.88 13.50 -17.72
CA GLY A 379 -23.98 12.36 -17.94
C GLY A 379 -24.34 11.24 -16.98
N LEU A 380 -24.72 10.07 -17.49
CA LEU A 380 -25.23 8.96 -16.68
C LEU A 380 -24.25 7.78 -16.70
N VAL A 381 -23.42 7.69 -15.65
CA VAL A 381 -22.38 6.68 -15.51
C VAL A 381 -22.75 5.72 -14.39
N THR A 382 -23.47 4.65 -14.74
CA THR A 382 -24.08 3.74 -13.77
C THR A 382 -23.59 2.28 -13.88
N PRO A 383 -22.27 2.01 -13.89
CA PRO A 383 -21.78 0.64 -13.89
C PRO A 383 -22.13 -0.08 -12.59
N LEU A 384 -22.36 -1.39 -12.68
CA LEU A 384 -22.53 -2.29 -11.54
C LEU A 384 -21.21 -2.50 -10.79
N ARG A 385 -20.09 -2.50 -11.53
CA ARG A 385 -18.73 -2.49 -10.98
C ARG A 385 -17.78 -1.93 -12.02
N ASP A 386 -16.87 -1.06 -11.64
CA ASP A 386 -15.87 -0.48 -12.56
C ASP A 386 -14.60 -0.08 -11.81
N GLY A 387 -13.43 -0.32 -12.41
CA GLY A 387 -12.14 0.00 -11.79
C GLY A 387 -11.99 1.50 -11.51
N MET A 388 -12.37 2.33 -12.48
CA MET A 388 -12.38 3.80 -12.33
C MET A 388 -13.56 4.42 -13.06
N ASN A 389 -13.71 4.14 -14.35
CA ASN A 389 -14.62 4.83 -15.29
C ASN A 389 -14.14 6.24 -15.70
N LEU A 390 -13.43 6.31 -16.83
CA LEU A 390 -12.96 7.57 -17.39
C LEU A 390 -14.06 8.39 -18.06
N VAL A 391 -15.15 7.77 -18.55
CA VAL A 391 -16.27 8.47 -19.19
C VAL A 391 -16.87 9.53 -18.25
N ALA A 392 -17.01 9.22 -16.96
CA ALA A 392 -17.46 10.20 -15.95
C ALA A 392 -16.56 11.44 -15.91
N LYS A 393 -15.25 11.23 -15.95
CA LYS A 393 -14.27 12.29 -15.91
C LYS A 393 -14.24 13.07 -17.23
N GLU A 394 -14.28 12.38 -18.37
CA GLU A 394 -14.35 12.99 -19.72
C GLU A 394 -15.56 13.91 -19.85
N PHE A 395 -16.73 13.47 -19.38
CA PHE A 395 -17.94 14.29 -19.32
C PHE A 395 -17.70 15.60 -18.56
N VAL A 396 -17.10 15.52 -17.37
CA VAL A 396 -16.76 16.69 -16.52
C VAL A 396 -15.82 17.64 -17.26
N ALA A 397 -14.76 17.15 -17.89
CA ALA A 397 -13.82 18.00 -18.63
C ALA A 397 -14.52 18.79 -19.75
N CYS A 398 -15.44 18.14 -20.48
CA CYS A 398 -16.18 18.74 -21.58
C CYS A 398 -17.33 19.69 -21.18
N GLN A 399 -17.68 19.81 -19.89
CA GLN A 399 -18.73 20.74 -19.42
C GLN A 399 -18.27 22.21 -19.41
N ILE A 400 -18.00 22.76 -20.60
CA ILE A 400 -17.53 24.14 -20.81
C ILE A 400 -18.66 25.17 -20.92
N ASN A 401 -19.91 24.72 -21.14
CA ASN A 401 -21.06 25.59 -21.25
C ASN A 401 -21.55 26.08 -19.88
N SER A 402 -22.26 27.22 -19.88
CA SER A 402 -22.99 27.73 -18.72
C SER A 402 -24.47 27.92 -19.08
N PRO A 403 -25.41 27.32 -18.34
CA PRO A 403 -25.18 26.39 -17.22
C PRO A 403 -24.64 25.03 -17.70
N PRO A 404 -23.82 24.34 -16.88
CA PRO A 404 -23.33 23.01 -17.22
C PRO A 404 -24.40 21.92 -17.00
N GLY A 405 -24.14 20.74 -17.55
CA GLY A 405 -24.89 19.52 -17.24
C GLY A 405 -24.59 18.96 -15.85
N VAL A 406 -25.25 17.85 -15.51
CA VAL A 406 -25.12 17.15 -14.22
C VAL A 406 -24.49 15.77 -14.43
N LEU A 407 -23.49 15.43 -13.63
CA LEU A 407 -22.94 14.08 -13.60
C LEU A 407 -23.70 13.24 -12.56
N ILE A 408 -24.19 12.07 -12.98
CA ILE A 408 -24.65 10.99 -12.11
C ILE A 408 -23.64 9.85 -12.19
N VAL A 409 -23.16 9.37 -11.05
CA VAL A 409 -22.14 8.31 -10.96
C VAL A 409 -22.58 7.18 -10.03
N SER A 410 -22.22 5.95 -10.40
CA SER A 410 -22.35 4.78 -9.52
C SER A 410 -21.33 4.82 -8.39
N PRO A 411 -21.70 4.50 -7.14
CA PRO A 411 -20.72 4.29 -6.07
C PRO A 411 -19.82 3.07 -6.32
N PHE A 412 -20.16 2.22 -7.28
CA PHE A 412 -19.38 1.02 -7.62
C PHE A 412 -18.37 1.25 -8.75
N ALA A 413 -18.20 2.49 -9.20
CA ALA A 413 -17.09 2.92 -10.03
C ALA A 413 -16.01 3.57 -9.17
N GLY A 414 -14.73 3.31 -9.45
CA GLY A 414 -13.65 4.01 -8.73
C GLY A 414 -13.74 5.54 -8.83
N ALA A 415 -14.34 6.09 -9.89
CA ALA A 415 -14.62 7.52 -10.01
C ALA A 415 -15.60 8.02 -8.94
N GLY A 416 -16.55 7.19 -8.50
CA GLY A 416 -17.50 7.52 -7.43
C GLY A 416 -16.83 7.91 -6.11
N GLU A 417 -15.64 7.37 -5.84
CA GLU A 417 -14.79 7.72 -4.69
C GLU A 417 -13.97 9.02 -4.89
N THR A 418 -13.97 9.60 -6.10
CA THR A 418 -13.14 10.77 -6.45
C THR A 418 -13.94 11.98 -6.89
N VAL A 419 -15.20 11.81 -7.35
CA VAL A 419 -16.06 12.88 -7.87
C VAL A 419 -17.24 13.19 -6.92
N HIS A 420 -16.95 13.52 -5.66
CA HIS A 420 -17.93 13.65 -4.58
C HIS A 420 -19.09 14.64 -4.81
N GLU A 421 -18.91 15.63 -5.70
CA GLU A 421 -19.94 16.62 -6.03
C GLU A 421 -20.94 16.13 -7.09
N ALA A 422 -20.68 14.98 -7.73
CA ALA A 422 -21.65 14.30 -8.58
C ALA A 422 -22.83 13.77 -7.76
N LEU A 423 -23.96 13.50 -8.43
CA LEU A 423 -25.04 12.76 -7.80
C LEU A 423 -24.70 11.27 -7.79
N VAL A 424 -24.66 10.67 -6.60
CA VAL A 424 -24.40 9.23 -6.45
C VAL A 424 -25.70 8.46 -6.66
N CYS A 425 -25.64 7.42 -7.49
CA CYS A 425 -26.79 6.59 -7.84
C CYS A 425 -26.44 5.11 -7.71
N ASN A 426 -27.09 4.39 -6.80
CA ASN A 426 -26.99 2.93 -6.74
C ASN A 426 -27.77 2.31 -7.93
N PRO A 427 -27.11 1.72 -8.94
CA PRO A 427 -27.79 1.17 -10.12
C PRO A 427 -28.69 -0.03 -9.83
N TYR A 428 -28.54 -0.69 -8.68
CA TYR A 428 -29.40 -1.82 -8.30
C TYR A 428 -30.79 -1.36 -7.83
N GLU A 429 -30.94 -0.10 -7.43
CA GLU A 429 -32.19 0.49 -6.96
C GLU A 429 -32.88 1.26 -8.09
N ILE A 430 -33.53 0.55 -9.02
CA ILE A 430 -34.17 1.15 -10.22
C ILE A 430 -35.08 2.34 -9.86
N ALA A 431 -35.89 2.20 -8.81
CA ALA A 431 -36.79 3.26 -8.35
C ALA A 431 -36.03 4.46 -7.77
N GLY A 432 -34.95 4.23 -7.02
CA GLY A 432 -34.09 5.29 -6.46
C GLY A 432 -33.30 6.00 -7.56
N ALA A 433 -32.77 5.25 -8.52
CA ALA A 433 -32.09 5.78 -9.69
C ALA A 433 -33.00 6.70 -10.52
N ALA A 434 -34.28 6.36 -10.66
CA ALA A 434 -35.27 7.22 -11.29
C ALA A 434 -35.47 8.56 -10.53
N GLU A 435 -35.48 8.55 -9.20
CA GLU A 435 -35.56 9.79 -8.41
C GLU A 435 -34.28 10.63 -8.55
N VAL A 436 -33.10 10.00 -8.61
CA VAL A 436 -31.83 10.72 -8.84
C VAL A 436 -31.81 11.35 -10.24
N LEU A 437 -32.33 10.65 -11.25
CA LEU A 437 -32.52 11.21 -12.59
C LEU A 437 -33.47 12.41 -12.59
N HIS A 438 -34.62 12.29 -11.91
CA HIS A 438 -35.55 13.40 -11.75
C HIS A 438 -34.85 14.60 -11.09
N ARG A 439 -34.11 14.37 -10.00
CA ARG A 439 -33.33 15.40 -9.30
C ARG A 439 -32.30 16.07 -10.22
N ALA A 440 -31.60 15.32 -11.06
CA ALA A 440 -30.63 15.89 -12.00
C ALA A 440 -31.32 16.78 -13.04
N LEU A 441 -32.48 16.36 -13.56
CA LEU A 441 -33.24 17.09 -14.57
C LEU A 441 -33.90 18.38 -14.04
N THR A 442 -34.20 18.42 -12.74
CA THR A 442 -34.82 19.57 -12.05
C THR A 442 -33.82 20.38 -11.21
N MET A 443 -32.52 20.08 -11.28
CA MET A 443 -31.49 20.77 -10.50
C MET A 443 -31.38 22.27 -10.86
N PRO A 444 -31.48 23.17 -9.87
CA PRO A 444 -31.27 24.61 -10.08
C PRO A 444 -29.91 24.93 -10.72
N GLU A 445 -29.87 25.99 -11.54
CA GLU A 445 -28.67 26.33 -12.34
C GLU A 445 -27.46 26.69 -11.48
N ASP A 446 -27.68 27.40 -10.38
CA ASP A 446 -26.66 27.77 -9.40
C ASP A 446 -26.01 26.54 -8.75
N GLU A 447 -26.82 25.53 -8.39
CA GLU A 447 -26.32 24.26 -7.86
C GLU A 447 -25.51 23.49 -8.93
N ARG A 448 -25.97 23.45 -10.19
CA ARG A 448 -25.25 22.79 -11.30
C ARG A 448 -23.88 23.44 -11.52
N ILE A 449 -23.84 24.77 -11.56
CA ILE A 449 -22.60 25.55 -11.72
C ILE A 449 -21.65 25.27 -10.57
N LEU A 450 -22.14 25.30 -9.32
CA LEU A 450 -21.31 25.05 -8.13
C LEU A 450 -20.67 23.66 -8.19
N ARG A 451 -21.48 22.60 -8.36
CA ARG A 451 -20.99 21.21 -8.41
C ARG A 451 -19.98 21.00 -9.53
N MET A 452 -20.30 21.44 -10.75
CA MET A 452 -19.42 21.22 -11.89
C MET A 452 -18.10 21.98 -11.77
N ASN A 453 -18.11 23.19 -11.19
CA ASN A 453 -16.88 23.94 -10.95
C ASN A 453 -15.91 23.19 -10.01
N TYR A 454 -16.41 22.56 -8.94
CA TYR A 454 -15.59 21.74 -8.06
C TYR A 454 -15.05 20.49 -8.78
N LEU A 455 -15.91 19.78 -9.50
CA LEU A 455 -15.52 18.60 -10.29
C LEU A 455 -14.41 18.95 -11.30
N ARG A 456 -14.61 19.99 -12.10
CA ARG A 456 -13.65 20.42 -13.12
C ARG A 456 -12.33 20.89 -12.53
N ARG A 457 -12.35 21.63 -11.42
CA ARG A 457 -11.11 22.03 -10.72
C ARG A 457 -10.31 20.82 -10.25
N ARG A 458 -10.97 19.80 -9.69
CA ARG A 458 -10.31 18.56 -9.24
C ARG A 458 -9.73 17.79 -10.42
N GLU A 459 -10.53 17.52 -11.45
CA GLU A 459 -10.08 16.71 -12.59
C GLU A 459 -9.00 17.40 -13.45
N LYS A 460 -8.93 18.73 -13.40
CA LYS A 460 -7.82 19.49 -13.99
C LYS A 460 -6.50 19.25 -13.26
N VAL A 461 -6.52 19.18 -11.92
CA VAL A 461 -5.32 18.94 -11.11
C VAL A 461 -4.91 17.47 -11.13
N ASN A 462 -5.90 16.57 -11.00
CA ASN A 462 -5.71 15.13 -10.94
C ASN A 462 -5.82 14.48 -12.33
N ASP A 463 -5.12 15.07 -13.31
CA ASP A 463 -5.13 14.60 -14.68
C ASP A 463 -4.31 13.31 -14.86
N VAL A 464 -4.23 12.84 -16.10
CA VAL A 464 -3.46 11.64 -16.44
C VAL A 464 -1.95 11.79 -16.20
N ASN A 465 -1.42 13.00 -16.30
CA ASN A 465 0.00 13.28 -16.05
C ASN A 465 0.29 13.23 -14.55
N PHE A 466 -0.61 13.75 -13.70
CA PHE A 466 -0.56 13.62 -12.25
C PHE A 466 -0.50 12.15 -11.86
N TRP A 467 -1.40 11.31 -12.37
CA TRP A 467 -1.38 9.86 -12.11
C TRP A 467 -0.03 9.22 -12.45
N THR A 468 0.52 9.55 -13.63
CA THR A 468 1.83 9.02 -14.05
C THR A 468 2.94 9.49 -13.11
N LYS A 469 3.00 10.79 -12.79
CA LYS A 469 4.01 11.36 -11.89
C LYS A 469 3.91 10.75 -10.50
N SER A 470 2.70 10.54 -9.98
CA SER A 470 2.49 9.89 -8.69
C SER A 470 2.97 8.44 -8.70
N PHE A 471 2.72 7.69 -9.77
CA PHE A 471 3.25 6.32 -9.88
C PHE A 471 4.79 6.31 -9.92
N LEU A 472 5.39 7.16 -10.74
CA LEU A 472 6.85 7.23 -10.87
C LEU A 472 7.54 7.77 -9.61
N SER A 473 6.95 8.75 -8.93
CA SER A 473 7.40 9.25 -7.62
C SER A 473 7.29 8.15 -6.56
N ALA A 474 6.15 7.43 -6.50
CA ALA A 474 6.00 6.28 -5.62
C ALA A 474 7.03 5.19 -5.91
N MET A 475 7.46 4.99 -7.16
CA MET A 475 8.56 4.09 -7.53
C MET A 475 9.97 4.61 -7.18
N GLY A 476 10.10 5.87 -6.75
CA GLY A 476 11.37 6.55 -6.53
C GLY A 476 12.13 6.79 -7.83
N SER A 477 11.40 7.07 -8.91
CA SER A 477 11.92 7.30 -10.28
C SER A 477 11.73 8.75 -10.76
N LEU A 478 11.04 9.60 -9.98
CA LEU A 478 11.02 11.05 -10.15
C LEU A 478 11.43 11.69 -8.82
N PHE A 479 12.28 12.72 -8.90
CA PHE A 479 12.63 13.59 -7.78
C PHE A 479 12.00 14.95 -8.06
N THR A 480 10.98 15.37 -7.31
CA THR A 480 10.49 16.75 -7.40
C THR A 480 11.06 17.60 -6.25
N PRO A 481 11.35 18.91 -6.46
CA PRO A 481 11.83 19.81 -5.40
C PRO A 481 10.82 20.00 -4.25
N GLU A 482 9.55 19.69 -4.50
CA GLU A 482 8.44 19.68 -3.54
C GLU A 482 8.43 18.39 -2.70
N ASP A 483 9.15 17.34 -3.14
CA ASP A 483 9.40 16.10 -2.39
C ASP A 483 10.51 16.29 -1.33
N ARG A 484 10.46 17.39 -0.55
CA ARG A 484 11.11 17.43 0.78
C ARG A 484 10.35 16.58 1.81
N ASP A 485 9.83 15.43 1.39
CA ASP A 485 9.75 14.28 2.27
C ASP A 485 11.13 13.63 2.23
N ASP A 486 12.00 14.16 3.09
CA ASP A 486 13.37 13.72 3.24
C ASP A 486 13.43 12.21 3.55
N VAL A 487 14.03 11.47 2.62
CA VAL A 487 14.71 10.17 2.75
C VAL A 487 13.90 8.91 2.43
N GLY A 488 14.38 8.19 1.43
CA GLY A 488 13.90 6.88 1.01
C GLY A 488 13.92 5.81 2.11
N SER A 489 12.92 4.94 2.02
CA SER A 489 12.78 3.72 2.82
C SER A 489 13.94 2.76 2.60
N ILE A 490 14.70 2.44 3.66
CA ILE A 490 15.64 1.30 3.70
C ILE A 490 14.89 0.11 4.31
N MET A 491 14.99 -1.06 3.69
CA MET A 491 14.53 -2.31 4.30
C MET A 491 15.53 -2.79 5.35
N MET A 492 15.06 -3.03 6.58
CA MET A 492 15.90 -3.57 7.64
C MET A 492 15.43 -4.98 8.06
N PRO A 493 16.28 -6.01 7.98
CA PRO A 493 15.94 -7.35 8.42
C PRO A 493 15.64 -7.38 9.93
N ALA A 494 14.64 -8.18 10.32
CA ALA A 494 14.35 -8.48 11.71
C ALA A 494 15.50 -9.29 12.32
N VAL A 495 15.86 -9.03 13.56
CA VAL A 495 16.83 -9.87 14.28
C VAL A 495 16.13 -11.11 14.83
N THR A 496 16.60 -12.29 14.44
CA THR A 496 16.18 -13.60 14.98
C THR A 496 17.05 -14.01 16.18
N LEU A 497 16.68 -15.10 16.87
CA LEU A 497 17.50 -15.66 17.94
C LEU A 497 18.90 -16.08 17.45
N ASP A 498 18.98 -16.68 16.26
CA ASP A 498 20.23 -17.12 15.65
C ASP A 498 21.11 -15.92 15.27
N ASP A 499 20.50 -14.80 14.87
CA ASP A 499 21.21 -13.55 14.63
C ASP A 499 21.89 -12.99 15.88
N PHE A 500 21.32 -13.18 17.09
CA PHE A 500 21.97 -12.72 18.31
C PHE A 500 23.26 -13.49 18.59
N ASP A 501 23.25 -14.82 18.43
CA ASP A 501 24.45 -15.65 18.59
C ASP A 501 25.52 -15.32 17.54
N GLU A 502 25.13 -15.01 16.30
CA GLU A 502 26.11 -14.66 15.27
C GLU A 502 26.65 -13.22 15.39
N TYR A 503 25.79 -12.25 15.70
CA TYR A 503 26.15 -10.83 15.71
C TYR A 503 26.54 -10.32 17.10
N LEU A 504 25.66 -10.45 18.10
CA LEU A 504 25.93 -9.88 19.42
C LEU A 504 27.06 -10.60 20.14
N SER A 505 27.21 -11.92 19.96
CA SER A 505 28.34 -12.67 20.55
C SER A 505 29.68 -12.13 20.05
N LYS A 506 29.82 -11.94 18.73
CA LYS A 506 31.03 -11.37 18.10
C LYS A 506 31.24 -9.91 18.48
N TYR A 507 30.16 -9.12 18.55
CA TYR A 507 30.24 -7.70 18.89
C TYR A 507 30.67 -7.47 20.34
N ILE A 508 30.01 -8.15 21.30
CA ILE A 508 30.27 -8.00 22.73
C ILE A 508 31.67 -8.56 23.05
N GLY A 509 32.00 -9.78 22.59
CA GLY A 509 33.31 -10.42 22.83
C GLY A 509 33.63 -10.66 24.31
N ASP A 510 34.59 -11.53 24.64
CA ASP A 510 34.86 -11.99 26.02
C ASP A 510 35.42 -11.00 27.05
N PRO A 511 36.25 -10.01 26.70
CA PRO A 511 36.90 -9.15 27.70
C PRO A 511 36.19 -7.81 27.98
N HIS A 512 35.09 -7.48 27.29
CA HIS A 512 34.53 -6.13 27.33
C HIS A 512 33.33 -5.98 28.27
N LYS A 513 33.30 -4.86 29.01
CA LYS A 513 32.09 -4.39 29.70
C LYS A 513 31.03 -3.93 28.70
N LEU A 514 29.76 -4.08 29.06
CA LEU A 514 28.62 -3.72 28.24
C LEU A 514 27.85 -2.56 28.87
N ALA A 515 27.60 -1.50 28.11
CA ALA A 515 26.65 -0.44 28.45
C ALA A 515 25.34 -0.64 27.67
N LEU A 516 24.24 -0.84 28.38
CA LEU A 516 22.88 -0.94 27.84
C LEU A 516 22.16 0.40 28.03
N LEU A 517 21.89 1.09 26.93
CA LEU A 517 21.08 2.31 26.91
C LEU A 517 19.72 1.97 26.29
N LEU A 518 18.65 2.13 27.07
CA LEU A 518 17.31 1.66 26.68
C LEU A 518 16.29 2.79 26.82
N ASP A 519 15.46 3.00 25.80
CA ASP A 519 14.25 3.80 25.97
C ASP A 519 13.21 3.04 26.82
N TYR A 520 12.24 3.78 27.38
CA TYR A 520 11.16 3.20 28.17
C TYR A 520 9.92 2.88 27.34
N ASP A 521 9.30 3.88 26.69
CA ASP A 521 8.00 3.75 26.04
C ASP A 521 8.17 3.04 24.69
N GLY A 522 7.32 2.07 24.35
CA GLY A 522 7.45 1.28 23.13
C GLY A 522 8.71 0.40 23.03
N THR A 523 9.64 0.49 23.99
CA THR A 523 10.87 -0.31 24.08
C THR A 523 10.84 -1.29 25.25
N LEU A 524 10.76 -0.80 26.49
CA LEU A 524 10.67 -1.64 27.70
C LEU A 524 9.23 -1.85 28.16
N ALA A 525 8.37 -0.86 27.96
CA ALA A 525 6.95 -0.91 28.20
C ALA A 525 6.18 -0.76 26.88
N PRO A 526 5.18 -1.60 26.57
CA PRO A 526 4.35 -1.40 25.38
C PRO A 526 3.69 -0.01 25.37
N ILE A 527 3.55 0.58 24.18
CA ILE A 527 2.87 1.88 24.03
C ILE A 527 1.43 1.77 24.53
N ALA A 528 1.04 2.65 25.44
CA ALA A 528 -0.31 2.68 26.01
C ALA A 528 -1.08 3.96 25.60
N PRO A 529 -2.43 3.93 25.67
CA PRO A 529 -3.26 5.11 25.40
C PRO A 529 -3.04 6.28 26.36
N HIS A 530 -2.52 6.03 27.56
CA HIS A 530 -2.17 7.05 28.55
C HIS A 530 -0.77 6.77 29.11
N PRO A 531 0.09 7.78 29.33
CA PRO A 531 1.44 7.56 29.87
C PRO A 531 1.47 6.76 31.17
N ASP A 532 0.52 6.97 32.08
CA ASP A 532 0.45 6.22 33.34
C ASP A 532 0.08 4.73 33.18
N LEU A 533 -0.43 4.33 32.01
CA LEU A 533 -0.80 2.94 31.71
C LEU A 533 0.32 2.16 31.00
N ALA A 534 1.42 2.81 30.62
CA ALA A 534 2.55 2.14 29.98
C ALA A 534 3.38 1.39 31.02
N VAL A 535 2.95 0.18 31.38
CA VAL A 535 3.59 -0.63 32.42
C VAL A 535 4.61 -1.58 31.80
N MET A 536 5.85 -1.54 32.29
CA MET A 536 6.89 -2.50 31.92
C MET A 536 6.51 -3.92 32.42
N PRO A 537 6.56 -4.96 31.56
CA PRO A 537 6.28 -6.32 31.97
C PRO A 537 7.20 -6.79 33.12
N THR A 538 6.64 -7.52 34.09
CA THR A 538 7.37 -8.01 35.26
C THR A 538 8.60 -8.84 34.89
N GLU A 539 8.52 -9.62 33.81
CA GLU A 539 9.64 -10.43 33.35
C GLU A 539 10.81 -9.57 32.85
N THR A 540 10.52 -8.51 32.09
CA THR A 540 11.51 -7.51 31.64
C THR A 540 12.16 -6.82 32.84
N LYS A 541 11.38 -6.41 33.84
CA LYS A 541 11.89 -5.82 35.08
C LYS A 541 12.86 -6.76 35.79
N ASN A 542 12.47 -8.03 35.97
CA ASN A 542 13.27 -9.02 36.67
C ASN A 542 14.61 -9.30 35.95
N ILE A 543 14.60 -9.32 34.62
CA ILE A 543 15.82 -9.48 33.81
C ILE A 543 16.74 -8.27 33.97
N LEU A 544 16.21 -7.05 33.84
CA LEU A 544 17.00 -5.83 34.02
C LEU A 544 17.61 -5.75 35.41
N GLN A 545 16.87 -6.14 36.45
CA GLN A 545 17.36 -6.15 37.83
C GLN A 545 18.49 -7.17 38.05
N ARG A 546 18.49 -8.29 37.34
CA ARG A 546 19.59 -9.27 37.41
C ARG A 546 20.79 -8.80 36.60
N LEU A 547 20.57 -8.25 35.41
CA LEU A 547 21.62 -7.63 34.60
C LEU A 547 22.31 -6.47 35.34
N SER A 548 21.58 -5.64 36.09
CA SER A 548 22.17 -4.53 36.87
C SER A 548 23.09 -4.99 38.00
N ASN A 549 22.97 -6.24 38.45
CA ASN A 549 23.82 -6.82 39.48
C ASN A 549 25.09 -7.49 38.91
N ILE A 550 25.26 -7.51 37.57
CA ILE A 550 26.46 -8.03 36.91
C ILE A 550 27.50 -6.90 36.85
N PRO A 551 28.70 -7.04 37.45
CA PRO A 551 29.69 -5.96 37.52
C PRO A 551 30.18 -5.39 36.17
N ASP A 552 30.05 -6.19 35.11
CA ASP A 552 30.45 -5.83 33.75
C ASP A 552 29.30 -5.30 32.88
N VAL A 553 28.10 -5.15 33.45
CA VAL A 553 26.93 -4.58 32.76
C VAL A 553 26.52 -3.27 33.42
N TYR A 554 26.53 -2.20 32.65
CA TYR A 554 26.04 -0.88 33.05
C TYR A 554 24.72 -0.59 32.33
N ILE A 555 23.70 -0.12 33.05
CA ILE A 555 22.37 0.15 32.48
C ILE A 555 22.03 1.62 32.64
N ALA A 556 21.52 2.23 31.57
CA ALA A 556 20.92 3.55 31.58
C ALA A 556 19.59 3.55 30.84
N ILE A 557 18.55 4.12 31.47
CA ILE A 557 17.24 4.33 30.84
C ILE A 557 17.17 5.76 30.33
N VAL A 558 16.91 5.96 29.03
CA VAL A 558 16.90 7.28 28.38
C VAL A 558 15.50 7.54 27.81
N SER A 559 14.71 8.38 28.47
CA SER A 559 13.28 8.56 28.16
C SER A 559 12.89 10.03 27.93
N GLY A 560 11.81 10.24 27.18
CA GLY A 560 11.10 11.53 27.10
C GLY A 560 10.29 11.90 28.36
N ARG A 561 10.11 10.95 29.29
CA ARG A 561 9.40 11.16 30.57
C ARG A 561 10.22 11.99 31.56
N ASN A 562 9.54 12.55 32.57
CA ASN A 562 10.23 13.13 33.71
C ASN A 562 11.13 12.07 34.40
N VAL A 563 12.33 12.48 34.86
CA VAL A 563 13.34 11.56 35.41
C VAL A 563 12.85 10.81 36.66
N ASN A 564 12.06 11.45 37.52
CA ASN A 564 11.50 10.80 38.71
C ASN A 564 10.40 9.81 38.33
N ASN A 565 9.56 10.17 37.36
CA ASN A 565 8.49 9.30 36.86
C ASN A 565 9.06 8.02 36.25
N VAL A 566 10.01 8.12 35.31
CA VAL A 566 10.62 6.91 34.71
C VAL A 566 11.37 6.06 35.74
N LYS A 567 12.02 6.68 36.73
CA LYS A 567 12.67 5.96 37.84
C LYS A 567 11.66 5.15 38.66
N GLU A 568 10.52 5.75 39.00
CA GLU A 568 9.47 5.07 39.76
C GLU A 568 8.85 3.91 38.95
N MET A 569 8.57 4.14 37.67
CA MET A 569 7.99 3.14 36.77
C MET A 569 8.93 1.95 36.52
N VAL A 570 10.24 2.17 36.42
CA VAL A 570 11.23 1.09 36.30
C VAL A 570 11.44 0.42 37.66
N GLY A 571 11.66 1.21 38.71
CA GLY A 571 11.79 0.76 40.09
C GLY A 571 12.97 -0.19 40.31
N ILE A 572 14.13 0.13 39.72
CA ILE A 572 15.41 -0.56 39.88
C ILE A 572 16.44 0.43 40.42
N GLU A 573 17.12 0.09 41.51
CA GLU A 573 18.20 0.90 42.08
C GLU A 573 19.56 0.57 41.43
N GLY A 574 20.53 1.49 41.55
CA GLY A 574 21.89 1.29 41.05
C GLY A 574 22.07 1.41 39.53
N ILE A 575 21.06 1.89 38.80
CA ILE A 575 21.14 2.20 37.35
C ILE A 575 20.95 3.70 37.09
N THR A 576 21.34 4.17 35.92
CA THR A 576 21.24 5.58 35.52
C THR A 576 19.89 5.87 34.85
N TYR A 577 19.27 7.00 35.17
CA TYR A 577 18.01 7.45 34.58
C TYR A 577 18.17 8.81 33.94
N ALA A 578 17.83 8.94 32.66
CA ALA A 578 17.80 10.18 31.93
C ALA A 578 16.36 10.49 31.51
N GLY A 579 15.80 11.55 32.07
CA GLY A 579 14.46 12.03 31.75
C GLY A 579 14.49 13.28 30.87
N ASN A 580 13.33 13.65 30.31
CA ASN A 580 13.15 14.82 29.46
C ASN A 580 14.14 14.82 28.28
N HIS A 581 14.31 13.68 27.63
CA HIS A 581 15.31 13.42 26.58
C HIS A 581 16.77 13.65 27.04
N GLY A 582 17.02 13.50 28.34
CA GLY A 582 18.32 13.65 28.98
C GLY A 582 18.66 15.05 29.46
N LEU A 583 17.69 15.97 29.51
CA LEU A 583 17.87 17.27 30.18
C LEU A 583 18.13 17.11 31.68
N GLU A 584 17.64 16.03 32.28
CA GLU A 584 17.95 15.64 33.64
C GLU A 584 18.46 14.20 33.65
N ILE A 585 19.59 13.96 34.31
CA ILE A 585 20.20 12.64 34.41
C ILE A 585 20.53 12.37 35.88
N LEU A 586 19.99 11.27 36.41
CA LEU A 586 20.33 10.74 37.72
C LEU A 586 21.25 9.54 37.53
N HIS A 587 22.50 9.67 37.96
CA HIS A 587 23.52 8.63 37.84
C HIS A 587 23.31 7.52 38.89
N SER A 588 23.90 6.36 38.65
CA SER A 588 23.84 5.20 39.54
C SER A 588 24.42 5.45 40.94
N ASP A 589 25.33 6.41 41.09
CA ASP A 589 25.90 6.85 42.36
C ASP A 589 25.04 7.88 43.12
N GLY A 590 23.88 8.25 42.56
CA GLY A 590 22.95 9.22 43.11
C GLY A 590 23.25 10.68 42.74
N THR A 591 24.33 10.97 42.00
CA THR A 591 24.59 12.32 41.50
C THR A 591 23.57 12.71 40.42
N LYS A 592 23.20 14.00 40.38
CA LYS A 592 22.24 14.53 39.42
C LYS A 592 22.88 15.56 38.51
N PHE A 593 22.76 15.36 37.20
CA PHE A 593 23.03 16.35 36.18
C PHE A 593 21.72 16.98 35.72
N VAL A 594 21.71 18.31 35.62
CA VAL A 594 20.64 19.08 34.98
C VAL A 594 21.31 19.95 33.92
N HIS A 595 20.88 19.82 32.68
CA HIS A 595 21.45 20.62 31.61
C HIS A 595 21.18 22.11 31.90
N PRO A 596 22.21 22.98 31.85
CA PRO A 596 22.01 24.39 32.14
C PRO A 596 21.06 25.01 31.12
N MET A 597 19.95 25.56 31.61
CA MET A 597 19.00 26.33 30.81
C MET A 597 19.33 27.82 30.90
N PRO A 598 19.09 28.62 29.84
CA PRO A 598 19.13 30.07 29.95
C PRO A 598 18.22 30.54 31.11
N PRO A 599 18.66 31.45 32.00
CA PRO A 599 17.86 31.90 33.15
C PRO A 599 16.45 32.38 32.78
N GLU A 600 16.34 33.04 31.62
CA GLU A 600 15.08 33.50 31.03
C GLU A 600 14.07 32.38 30.74
N CYS A 601 14.53 31.14 30.53
CA CYS A 601 13.63 30.03 30.21
C CYS A 601 12.78 29.61 31.41
N HIS A 602 13.30 29.68 32.65
CA HIS A 602 12.54 29.27 33.84
C HIS A 602 11.30 30.15 34.08
N GLU A 603 11.44 31.47 33.93
CA GLU A 603 10.30 32.40 34.02
C GLU A 603 9.32 32.21 32.86
N LYS A 604 9.84 31.92 31.66
CA LYS A 604 9.03 31.65 30.46
C LYS A 604 8.24 30.33 30.56
N VAL A 605 8.77 29.27 31.20
CA VAL A 605 8.01 28.02 31.43
C VAL A 605 6.78 28.28 32.31
N ALA A 606 6.94 28.99 33.43
CA ALA A 606 5.84 29.30 34.33
C ALA A 606 4.77 30.18 33.64
N SER A 607 5.20 31.18 32.87
CA SER A 607 4.30 32.04 32.09
C SER A 607 3.57 31.27 30.98
N LEU A 608 4.28 30.40 30.25
CA LEU A 608 3.71 29.57 29.20
C LEU A 608 2.70 28.56 29.76
N LEU A 609 3.01 27.93 30.89
CA LEU A 609 2.09 27.02 31.58
C LEU A 609 0.76 27.72 31.91
N ALA A 610 0.83 28.92 32.51
CA ALA A 610 -0.36 29.70 32.83
C ALA A 610 -1.18 30.05 31.57
N LYS A 611 -0.52 30.48 30.50
CA LYS A 611 -1.19 30.79 29.22
C LYS A 611 -1.85 29.56 28.59
N LEU A 612 -1.18 28.40 28.60
CA LEU A 612 -1.75 27.16 28.08
C LEU A 612 -2.96 26.70 28.91
N GLN A 613 -2.87 26.81 30.24
CA GLN A 613 -3.97 26.48 31.14
C GLN A 613 -5.18 27.40 30.93
N GLU A 614 -4.96 28.70 30.78
CA GLU A 614 -6.03 29.68 30.60
C GLU A 614 -6.72 29.58 29.24
N GLN A 615 -5.95 29.38 28.17
CA GLN A 615 -6.45 29.59 26.81
C GLN A 615 -6.84 28.30 26.06
N VAL A 616 -6.19 27.17 26.38
CA VAL A 616 -6.35 25.93 25.59
C VAL A 616 -6.69 24.69 26.41
N CYS A 617 -6.54 24.69 27.74
CA CYS A 617 -6.94 23.56 28.59
C CYS A 617 -8.44 23.55 28.87
N ARG A 618 -9.23 23.19 27.86
CA ARG A 618 -10.69 23.03 27.90
C ARG A 618 -11.13 21.84 27.06
N ASP A 619 -12.38 21.43 27.22
CA ASP A 619 -13.01 20.40 26.39
C ASP A 619 -12.23 19.07 26.36
N GLY A 620 -11.57 18.71 27.46
CA GLY A 620 -10.74 17.49 27.57
C GLY A 620 -9.25 17.70 27.27
N ALA A 621 -8.83 18.90 26.86
CA ALA A 621 -7.42 19.24 26.74
C ALA A 621 -6.81 19.61 28.10
N TRP A 622 -5.53 19.25 28.29
CA TRP A 622 -4.78 19.57 29.50
C TRP A 622 -3.29 19.73 29.19
N VAL A 623 -2.53 20.27 30.13
CA VAL A 623 -1.08 20.46 30.00
C VAL A 623 -0.33 19.77 31.13
N GLU A 624 0.67 18.99 30.76
CA GLU A 624 1.60 18.29 31.64
C GLU A 624 2.83 19.16 31.85
N ASN A 625 3.20 19.40 33.10
CA ASN A 625 4.46 20.06 33.45
C ASN A 625 5.51 19.02 33.83
N LYS A 626 6.53 18.84 32.98
CA LYS A 626 7.62 17.88 33.21
C LYS A 626 8.89 18.53 33.78
N GLY A 627 8.81 19.78 34.23
CA GLY A 627 9.92 20.58 34.75
C GLY A 627 10.50 21.50 33.68
N ALA A 628 11.48 21.01 32.91
CA ALA A 628 12.15 21.79 31.86
C ALA A 628 11.36 21.88 30.53
N LEU A 629 10.26 21.13 30.40
CA LEU A 629 9.40 21.10 29.22
C LEU A 629 7.92 20.91 29.60
N LEU A 630 7.02 21.36 28.74
CA LEU A 630 5.57 21.20 28.91
C LEU A 630 5.01 20.35 27.76
N THR A 631 3.99 19.53 28.03
CA THR A 631 3.27 18.76 27.01
C THR A 631 1.79 19.11 27.04
N PHE A 632 1.27 19.68 25.97
CA PHE A 632 -0.16 19.94 25.79
C PHE A 632 -0.84 18.74 25.13
N HIS A 633 -1.79 18.11 25.82
CA HIS A 633 -2.52 16.92 25.39
C HIS A 633 -3.93 17.32 24.92
N PHE A 634 -4.34 16.85 23.76
CA PHE A 634 -5.66 17.15 23.17
C PHE A 634 -6.37 15.92 22.60
N ARG A 635 -5.98 14.72 23.04
CA ARG A 635 -6.58 13.45 22.60
C ARG A 635 -8.05 13.34 22.96
N GLU A 636 -8.42 13.70 24.18
CA GLU A 636 -9.79 13.61 24.68
C GLU A 636 -10.69 14.77 24.19
N VAL A 637 -10.13 15.70 23.43
CA VAL A 637 -10.89 16.78 22.80
C VAL A 637 -11.79 16.22 21.70
N PRO A 638 -13.06 16.64 21.61
CA PRO A 638 -13.95 16.29 20.49
C PRO A 638 -13.28 16.57 19.14
N VAL A 639 -13.38 15.64 18.19
CA VAL A 639 -12.62 15.66 16.92
C VAL A 639 -12.74 16.99 16.17
N HIS A 640 -13.93 17.61 16.19
CA HIS A 640 -14.21 18.87 15.51
C HIS A 640 -13.54 20.11 16.14
N LEU A 641 -13.02 20.03 17.37
CA LEU A 641 -12.34 21.12 18.09
C LEU A 641 -10.81 20.97 18.12
N ARG A 642 -10.29 19.78 17.81
CA ARG A 642 -8.85 19.46 17.94
C ARG A 642 -7.95 20.40 17.14
N ASP A 643 -8.26 20.63 15.87
CA ASP A 643 -7.44 21.46 14.97
C ASP A 643 -7.32 22.90 15.47
N ALA A 644 -8.41 23.46 16.00
CA ALA A 644 -8.42 24.83 16.53
C ALA A 644 -7.56 24.96 17.79
N LEU A 645 -7.71 24.04 18.76
CA LEU A 645 -6.92 24.06 20.00
C LEU A 645 -5.45 23.74 19.76
N GLU A 646 -5.15 22.79 18.86
CA GLU A 646 -3.79 22.45 18.46
C GLU A 646 -3.07 23.68 17.89
N LYS A 647 -3.68 24.37 16.92
CA LYS A 647 -3.11 25.60 16.31
C LYS A 647 -2.88 26.70 17.34
N GLN A 648 -3.81 26.89 18.26
CA GLN A 648 -3.68 27.90 19.32
C GLN A 648 -2.54 27.55 20.29
N ALA A 649 -2.43 26.28 20.70
CA ALA A 649 -1.34 25.83 21.57
C ALA A 649 0.03 25.99 20.91
N ARG A 650 0.17 25.63 19.62
CA ARG A 650 1.42 25.84 18.86
C ARG A 650 1.87 27.29 18.89
N LYS A 651 0.95 28.21 18.60
CA LYS A 651 1.22 29.65 18.60
C LYS A 651 1.72 30.13 19.97
N LEU A 652 1.09 29.70 21.07
CA LEU A 652 1.50 30.07 22.43
C LEU A 652 2.91 29.56 22.76
N VAL A 653 3.25 28.34 22.34
CA VAL A 653 4.58 27.74 22.54
C VAL A 653 5.66 28.51 21.77
N GLU A 654 5.40 28.84 20.51
CA GLU A 654 6.33 29.60 19.66
C GLU A 654 6.54 31.04 20.16
N GLU A 655 5.47 31.73 20.54
CA GLU A 655 5.52 33.09 21.10
C GLU A 655 6.31 33.15 22.43
N ALA A 656 6.30 32.06 23.20
CA ALA A 656 7.10 31.95 24.42
C ALA A 656 8.58 31.61 24.16
N GLY A 657 8.98 31.40 22.90
CA GLY A 657 10.35 31.10 22.51
C GLY A 657 10.76 29.63 22.66
N PHE A 658 9.80 28.71 22.76
CA PHE A 658 10.04 27.27 22.82
C PHE A 658 9.95 26.64 21.42
N LYS A 659 10.65 25.53 21.22
CA LYS A 659 10.54 24.71 20.01
C LYS A 659 9.36 23.76 20.15
N VAL A 660 8.50 23.73 19.14
CA VAL A 660 7.33 22.84 19.10
C VAL A 660 7.75 21.43 18.66
N GLY A 661 7.56 20.45 19.54
CA GLY A 661 7.66 19.03 19.24
C GLY A 661 6.29 18.42 18.98
N ASN A 662 6.19 17.53 17.99
CA ASN A 662 4.95 16.84 17.65
C ASN A 662 4.89 15.48 18.36
N ALA A 663 3.75 15.18 18.99
CA ALA A 663 3.44 13.87 19.55
C ALA A 663 1.99 13.47 19.18
N HIS A 664 1.64 12.19 19.33
CA HIS A 664 0.33 11.70 18.92
C HIS A 664 -0.80 12.31 19.77
N CYS A 665 -1.57 13.24 19.17
CA CYS A 665 -2.56 14.08 19.86
C CYS A 665 -1.98 14.89 21.04
N ALA A 666 -0.72 15.30 20.92
CA ALA A 666 -0.06 16.16 21.90
C ALA A 666 1.03 17.05 21.25
N ILE A 667 1.36 18.16 21.90
CA ILE A 667 2.42 19.10 21.50
C ILE A 667 3.39 19.27 22.66
N GLU A 668 4.70 19.16 22.41
CA GLU A 668 5.73 19.41 23.40
C GLU A 668 6.37 20.80 23.22
N ALA A 669 6.42 21.59 24.28
CA ALA A 669 7.16 22.85 24.35
C ALA A 669 8.59 22.57 24.83
N LYS A 670 9.52 22.38 23.89
CA LYS A 670 10.91 22.06 24.18
C LYS A 670 11.76 23.33 24.34
N PRO A 671 12.65 23.41 25.34
CA PRO A 671 13.54 24.54 25.47
C PRO A 671 14.44 24.66 24.23
N PRO A 672 14.79 25.88 23.78
CA PRO A 672 15.56 26.11 22.56
C PRO A 672 17.07 25.82 22.74
N VAL A 673 17.39 24.69 23.36
CA VAL A 673 18.77 24.22 23.57
C VAL A 673 19.12 23.15 22.56
N GLU A 674 20.40 23.04 22.21
CA GLU A 674 20.91 21.93 21.42
C GLU A 674 21.23 20.73 22.33
N TRP A 675 20.20 20.09 22.87
CA TRP A 675 20.35 18.89 23.69
C TRP A 675 19.27 17.88 23.33
N ASN A 676 19.67 16.61 23.18
CA ASN A 676 18.80 15.50 22.77
C ASN A 676 19.30 14.16 23.33
N LYS A 677 18.56 13.08 23.07
CA LYS A 677 18.92 11.73 23.56
C LYS A 677 20.33 11.30 23.12
N GLY A 678 20.81 11.74 21.96
CA GLY A 678 22.17 11.46 21.49
C GLY A 678 23.27 12.15 22.29
N ARG A 679 23.16 13.46 22.51
CA ARG A 679 24.11 14.19 23.39
C ARG A 679 24.06 13.65 24.83
N ALA A 680 22.87 13.33 25.33
CA ALA A 680 22.70 12.71 26.64
C ALA A 680 23.38 11.33 26.72
N SER A 681 23.23 10.49 25.70
CA SER A 681 23.87 9.17 25.64
C SER A 681 25.40 9.28 25.70
N ILE A 682 25.99 10.18 24.92
CA ILE A 682 27.44 10.45 24.94
C ILE A 682 27.89 10.97 26.31
N TYR A 683 27.11 11.88 26.93
CA TYR A 683 27.40 12.42 28.25
C TYR A 683 27.40 11.31 29.34
N ILE A 684 26.39 10.43 29.32
CA ILE A 684 26.29 9.29 30.24
C ILE A 684 27.53 8.40 30.11
N LEU A 685 27.90 8.03 28.88
CA LEU A 685 29.05 7.17 28.61
C LEU A 685 30.38 7.81 29.05
N ARG A 686 30.58 9.11 28.77
CA ARG A 686 31.77 9.85 29.22
C ARG A 686 31.88 9.93 30.73
N THR A 687 30.77 10.17 31.41
CA THR A 687 30.75 10.31 32.87
C THR A 687 30.99 8.97 33.55
N ALA A 688 30.38 7.91 33.05
CA ALA A 688 30.50 6.58 33.64
C ALA A 688 31.87 5.93 33.39
N PHE A 689 32.50 6.20 32.24
CA PHE A 689 33.68 5.43 31.80
C PHE A 689 34.93 6.27 31.49
N GLY A 690 34.88 7.60 31.52
CA GLY A 690 36.01 8.47 31.14
C GLY A 690 36.11 8.72 29.64
N VAL A 691 36.97 9.64 29.18
CA VAL A 691 36.97 10.17 27.80
C VAL A 691 37.32 9.16 26.70
N ASP A 692 38.00 8.06 27.04
CA ASP A 692 38.46 6.99 26.17
C ASP A 692 37.52 5.76 26.15
N TRP A 693 36.26 5.94 26.57
CA TRP A 693 35.30 4.84 26.73
C TRP A 693 35.08 4.01 25.47
N SER A 694 35.11 4.62 24.28
CA SER A 694 34.72 3.98 23.00
C SER A 694 35.58 2.77 22.62
N GLU A 695 36.79 2.65 23.17
CA GLU A 695 37.69 1.53 22.90
C GLU A 695 37.61 0.41 23.95
N ARG A 696 37.06 0.71 25.14
CA ARG A 696 37.09 -0.19 26.31
C ARG A 696 35.79 -0.93 26.56
N ILE A 697 34.66 -0.38 26.12
CA ILE A 697 33.34 -0.95 26.35
C ILE A 697 32.61 -1.24 25.03
N ARG A 698 31.59 -2.08 25.11
CA ARG A 698 30.61 -2.29 24.04
C ARG A 698 29.30 -1.66 24.45
N ILE A 699 28.57 -1.12 23.48
CA ILE A 699 27.37 -0.34 23.74
C ILE A 699 26.23 -0.94 22.94
N ILE A 700 25.09 -1.13 23.60
CA ILE A 700 23.84 -1.42 22.92
C ILE A 700 22.87 -0.29 23.23
N TYR A 701 22.31 0.31 22.19
CA TYR A 701 21.20 1.26 22.30
C TYR A 701 19.92 0.65 21.73
N VAL A 702 18.80 0.77 22.44
CA VAL A 702 17.49 0.32 21.96
C VAL A 702 16.46 1.42 22.16
N GLY A 703 15.70 1.74 21.11
CA GLY A 703 14.65 2.75 21.15
C GLY A 703 13.59 2.55 20.07
N ASP A 704 12.41 3.16 20.19
CA ASP A 704 11.23 2.91 19.35
C ASP A 704 10.75 4.14 18.56
N ASP A 705 11.16 5.36 18.94
CA ASP A 705 10.55 6.61 18.49
C ASP A 705 11.50 7.58 17.78
N VAL A 706 10.96 8.67 17.22
CA VAL A 706 11.77 9.65 16.44
C VAL A 706 12.89 10.28 17.28
N THR A 707 12.71 10.41 18.60
CA THR A 707 13.73 11.01 19.47
C THR A 707 14.89 10.06 19.75
N ASP A 708 14.67 8.75 19.64
CA ASP A 708 15.73 7.74 19.71
C ASP A 708 16.67 7.76 18.51
N GLU A 709 16.22 8.29 17.37
CA GLU A 709 17.06 8.45 16.18
C GLU A 709 18.25 9.37 16.44
N ASP A 710 18.08 10.39 17.29
CA ASP A 710 19.18 11.25 17.70
C ASP A 710 20.29 10.45 18.40
N ALA A 711 19.92 9.46 19.21
CA ALA A 711 20.87 8.60 19.90
C ALA A 711 21.49 7.56 18.97
N MET A 712 20.68 6.92 18.13
CA MET A 712 21.18 5.95 17.15
C MET A 712 22.17 6.62 16.17
N MET A 713 21.88 7.83 15.73
CA MET A 713 22.76 8.62 14.87
C MET A 713 24.05 9.03 15.58
N ALA A 714 23.95 9.54 16.82
CA ALA A 714 25.12 9.97 17.60
C ALA A 714 26.04 8.81 17.97
N LEU A 715 25.50 7.60 18.13
CA LEU A 715 26.23 6.38 18.49
C LEU A 715 26.62 5.51 17.28
N LYS A 716 26.31 5.95 16.06
CA LYS A 716 26.56 5.19 14.83
C LYS A 716 28.02 4.81 14.68
N GLY A 717 28.28 3.52 14.44
CA GLY A 717 29.63 2.97 14.32
C GLY A 717 30.38 2.76 15.65
N MET A 718 29.80 3.16 16.79
CA MET A 718 30.34 2.93 18.14
C MET A 718 29.47 1.95 18.95
N ALA A 719 28.17 1.90 18.69
CA ALA A 719 27.20 1.05 19.38
C ALA A 719 26.46 0.11 18.43
N ALA A 720 26.11 -1.07 18.91
CA ALA A 720 25.07 -1.88 18.31
C ALA A 720 23.70 -1.23 18.60
N THR A 721 23.04 -0.69 17.58
CA THR A 721 21.82 0.10 17.74
C THR A 721 20.61 -0.63 17.18
N PHE A 722 19.50 -0.63 17.94
CA PHE A 722 18.29 -1.37 17.61
C PHE A 722 17.06 -0.47 17.61
N ARG A 723 16.35 -0.43 16.48
CA ARG A 723 15.04 0.21 16.37
C ARG A 723 13.92 -0.78 16.70
N VAL A 724 13.13 -0.50 17.73
CA VAL A 724 11.93 -1.26 18.07
C VAL A 724 10.79 -0.77 17.19
N THR A 725 10.32 -1.60 16.29
CA THR A 725 9.19 -1.26 15.42
C THR A 725 8.67 -2.50 14.73
N THR A 726 7.35 -2.56 14.57
CA THR A 726 6.68 -3.61 13.80
C THR A 726 6.79 -3.40 12.29
N SER A 727 7.40 -2.31 11.80
CA SER A 727 7.60 -2.04 10.36
C SER A 727 9.01 -2.41 9.90
N ASN A 728 9.17 -3.16 8.80
CA ASN A 728 10.50 -3.38 8.20
C ASN A 728 10.96 -2.22 7.32
N ILE A 729 10.08 -1.25 7.09
CA ILE A 729 10.33 -0.02 6.35
C ILE A 729 10.14 1.13 7.33
N ILE A 730 11.23 1.51 7.97
CA ILE A 730 11.27 2.68 8.83
C ILE A 730 12.54 3.45 8.51
N LYS A 731 12.43 4.78 8.44
CA LYS A 731 13.62 5.63 8.36
C LYS A 731 14.30 5.59 9.74
N THR A 732 15.48 4.99 9.80
CA THR A 732 16.22 4.88 11.06
C THR A 732 17.73 4.88 10.82
N SER A 733 18.48 5.38 11.80
CA SER A 733 19.93 5.32 11.93
C SER A 733 20.38 4.07 12.70
N ALA A 734 19.43 3.26 13.21
CA ALA A 734 19.74 1.98 13.86
C ALA A 734 20.39 1.00 12.88
N GLU A 735 21.29 0.16 13.39
CA GLU A 735 21.91 -0.91 12.62
C GLU A 735 20.95 -2.09 12.38
N ARG A 736 20.07 -2.36 13.35
CA ARG A 736 19.16 -3.52 13.32
C ARG A 736 17.77 -3.19 13.86
N ARG A 737 16.81 -4.06 13.58
CA ARG A 737 15.41 -3.90 13.99
C ARG A 737 14.96 -5.00 14.95
N LEU A 738 14.33 -4.60 16.05
CA LEU A 738 13.59 -5.50 16.94
C LEU A 738 12.08 -5.36 16.66
N PRO A 739 11.35 -6.45 16.35
CA PRO A 739 9.96 -6.33 15.90
C PRO A 739 8.95 -5.93 16.98
N SER A 740 9.30 -6.05 18.26
CA SER A 740 8.40 -5.78 19.38
C SER A 740 9.17 -5.58 20.69
N THR A 741 8.49 -5.13 21.73
CA THR A 741 8.98 -5.12 23.12
C THR A 741 9.37 -6.53 23.61
N ASP A 742 8.69 -7.58 23.16
CA ASP A 742 9.05 -8.97 23.48
C ASP A 742 10.40 -9.38 22.86
N SER A 743 10.76 -8.77 21.73
CA SER A 743 12.06 -8.99 21.09
C SER A 743 13.18 -8.32 21.87
N VAL A 744 12.89 -7.18 22.52
CA VAL A 744 13.80 -6.55 23.48
C VAL A 744 14.01 -7.47 24.68
N LEU A 745 12.94 -8.02 25.26
CA LEU A 745 13.05 -9.01 26.34
C LEU A 745 13.88 -10.23 25.93
N THR A 746 13.68 -10.73 24.70
CA THR A 746 14.44 -11.86 24.16
C THR A 746 15.93 -11.53 24.04
N MET A 747 16.27 -10.35 23.55
CA MET A 747 17.65 -9.85 23.52
C MET A 747 18.25 -9.74 24.93
N LEU A 748 17.50 -9.19 25.90
CA LEU A 748 17.97 -9.05 27.28
C LEU A 748 18.20 -10.42 27.96
N LYS A 749 17.31 -11.40 27.73
CA LYS A 749 17.50 -12.80 28.17
C LYS A 749 18.75 -13.42 27.54
N TRP A 750 19.01 -13.13 26.27
CA TRP A 750 20.21 -13.59 25.60
C TRP A 750 21.47 -12.97 26.22
N ILE A 751 21.48 -11.66 26.47
CA ILE A 751 22.60 -10.94 27.13
C ILE A 751 22.87 -11.53 28.52
N GLU A 752 21.83 -11.78 29.32
CA GLU A 752 21.97 -12.40 30.64
C GLU A 752 22.67 -13.76 30.56
N ARG A 753 22.25 -14.64 29.63
CA ARG A 753 22.87 -15.95 29.43
C ARG A 753 24.32 -15.83 28.99
N HIS A 754 24.62 -14.86 28.14
CA HIS A 754 25.97 -14.59 27.64
C HIS A 754 26.95 -14.24 28.77
N PHE A 755 26.55 -13.34 29.68
CA PHE A 755 27.38 -12.98 30.84
C PHE A 755 27.36 -14.03 31.96
N SER A 756 26.26 -14.78 32.13
CA SER A 756 26.18 -15.88 33.10
C SER A 756 27.18 -17.00 32.79
N LYS A 757 27.48 -17.25 31.50
CA LYS A 757 28.52 -18.19 31.06
C LYS A 757 29.95 -17.77 31.44
N ARG A 758 30.17 -16.48 31.75
CA ARG A 758 31.49 -15.93 32.13
C ARG A 758 31.76 -15.96 33.62
N MET A 759 30.73 -16.10 34.45
CA MET A 759 30.92 -16.21 35.88
C MET A 759 31.45 -17.61 36.21
N PRO A 760 32.60 -17.75 36.87
CA PRO A 760 33.05 -19.05 37.34
C PRO A 760 32.00 -19.60 38.32
N ASN A 761 31.58 -20.84 38.13
CA ASN A 761 30.77 -21.58 39.10
C ASN A 761 31.52 -21.64 40.43
N ILE A 762 31.22 -20.72 41.34
CA ILE A 762 31.58 -20.84 42.74
C ILE A 762 30.50 -21.76 43.35
N ILE A 763 30.92 -22.96 43.76
CA ILE A 763 30.15 -24.11 44.29
C ILE A 763 29.72 -25.06 43.16
N ASP A 764 30.38 -26.21 42.96
CA ASP A 764 30.25 -27.34 43.86
C ASP A 764 31.53 -28.22 43.89
N ALA A 765 32.42 -27.94 44.86
CA ALA A 765 33.59 -28.77 45.16
C ALA A 765 33.23 -30.03 46.00
N THR A 766 31.94 -30.36 46.14
CA THR A 766 31.48 -31.51 46.95
C THR A 766 30.89 -32.68 46.16
N THR A 767 30.79 -32.60 44.83
CA THR A 767 30.19 -33.67 44.01
C THR A 767 31.19 -34.65 43.37
N TYR A 768 32.51 -34.53 43.64
CA TYR A 768 33.52 -35.48 43.13
C TYR A 768 33.55 -36.85 43.86
N ARG A 769 32.54 -37.19 44.68
CA ARG A 769 32.45 -38.48 45.40
C ARG A 769 31.13 -39.25 45.27
N ARG A 770 30.29 -38.98 44.26
CA ARG A 770 29.07 -39.79 44.02
C ARG A 770 28.96 -40.45 42.64
N GLY A 771 29.95 -40.27 41.76
CA GLY A 771 29.97 -40.88 40.43
C GLY A 771 30.38 -42.36 40.36
N SER A 772 31.00 -42.94 41.40
CA SER A 772 31.49 -44.33 41.36
C SER A 772 30.54 -45.38 41.93
N LEU A 773 29.43 -44.99 42.57
CA LEU A 773 28.44 -45.92 43.15
C LEU A 773 27.23 -46.18 42.22
N ALA A 774 26.88 -45.24 41.35
CA ALA A 774 25.73 -45.39 40.44
C ALA A 774 26.00 -46.34 39.24
N LYS A 775 27.27 -46.55 38.87
CA LYS A 775 27.66 -47.50 37.80
C LYS A 775 27.73 -48.96 38.25
N ALA A 776 27.66 -49.23 39.56
CA ALA A 776 27.65 -50.59 40.12
C ALA A 776 26.23 -51.16 40.29
N MET A 777 25.20 -50.31 40.39
CA MET A 777 23.80 -50.77 40.60
C MET A 777 23.03 -51.07 39.30
N THR A 778 23.47 -50.57 38.15
CA THR A 778 22.79 -50.80 36.86
C THR A 778 23.16 -52.12 36.17
N LYS A 779 24.11 -52.89 36.73
CA LYS A 779 24.45 -54.24 36.23
C LYS A 779 23.71 -55.39 36.90
N ASN A 780 23.06 -55.17 38.05
CA ASN A 780 22.34 -56.23 38.77
C ASN A 780 20.85 -56.33 38.44
N VAL A 781 20.25 -55.31 37.82
CA VAL A 781 18.80 -55.31 37.49
C VAL A 781 18.50 -56.03 36.17
N HIS A 782 19.50 -56.25 35.31
CA HIS A 782 19.31 -56.96 34.04
C HIS A 782 19.39 -58.49 34.16
N MET A 783 19.82 -59.04 35.30
CA MET A 783 19.98 -60.49 35.50
C MET A 783 18.78 -61.12 36.25
N GLU A 784 18.00 -60.33 36.99
CA GLU A 784 16.79 -60.82 37.69
C GLU A 784 15.54 -60.88 36.80
N CYS A 785 15.51 -60.15 35.68
CA CYS A 785 14.35 -60.11 34.78
C CYS A 785 14.28 -61.31 33.81
N GLU A 786 15.39 -62.01 33.57
CA GLU A 786 15.43 -63.22 32.72
C GLU A 786 15.14 -64.52 33.49
N ILE A 787 15.33 -64.52 34.82
CA ILE A 787 15.08 -65.71 35.67
C ILE A 787 13.58 -65.82 36.05
N SER A 788 12.86 -64.70 36.16
CA SER A 788 11.42 -64.69 36.44
C SER A 788 10.56 -65.18 35.25
N ALA A 789 11.04 -65.00 34.02
CA ALA A 789 10.31 -65.40 32.81
C ALA A 789 10.40 -66.92 32.52
N LEU A 790 11.47 -67.58 32.96
CA LEU A 790 11.61 -69.04 32.86
C LEU A 790 10.82 -69.81 33.93
N ALA A 791 10.56 -69.21 35.10
CA ALA A 791 9.81 -69.85 36.19
C ALA A 791 8.29 -69.90 35.94
N GLN A 792 7.72 -68.92 35.24
CA GLN A 792 6.28 -68.90 34.91
C GLN A 792 5.88 -69.85 33.77
N ALA A 793 6.82 -70.26 32.91
CA ALA A 793 6.56 -71.20 31.83
C ALA A 793 6.56 -72.68 32.28
N LEU A 794 7.03 -72.98 33.50
CA LEU A 794 7.10 -74.34 34.06
C LEU A 794 5.98 -74.65 35.08
N SER A 795 5.13 -73.67 35.43
CA SER A 795 4.04 -73.83 36.42
C SER A 795 2.65 -74.11 35.81
N THR A 796 2.47 -74.07 34.50
CA THR A 796 1.15 -74.23 33.83
C THR A 796 0.89 -75.63 33.29
N LYS A 797 1.59 -76.66 33.82
CA LYS A 797 1.45 -78.05 33.36
C LYS A 797 1.10 -79.10 34.42
N ASN A 798 0.71 -78.69 35.62
CA ASN A 798 0.13 -79.60 36.62
C ASN A 798 -1.09 -78.95 37.27
N GLU A 799 -2.11 -79.78 37.50
CA GLU A 799 -3.37 -79.50 38.24
C GLU A 799 -4.59 -79.09 37.40
N ASN A 800 -5.00 -80.03 36.53
CA ASN A 800 -6.38 -80.50 36.56
C ASN A 800 -6.49 -81.57 37.66
N ASN A 801 -7.25 -81.33 38.73
CA ASN A 801 -8.06 -82.36 39.41
C ASN A 801 -8.84 -81.81 40.62
N HIS A 802 -10.10 -82.23 40.67
CA HIS A 802 -11.06 -82.28 41.79
C HIS A 802 -12.18 -81.25 41.88
N THR A 803 -13.31 -81.81 42.33
CA THR A 803 -14.73 -81.60 42.03
C THR A 803 -15.53 -81.56 43.35
N GLU A 804 -16.79 -81.13 43.25
CA GLU A 804 -17.92 -81.31 44.20
C GLU A 804 -17.96 -80.39 45.45
N ASP A 805 -18.89 -79.41 45.47
CA ASP A 805 -20.29 -79.52 45.90
C ASP A 805 -21.15 -78.39 45.28
#